data_AF-A0A1I7TAE8-F1
#
_entry.id   AF-A0A1I7TAE8-F1
#
_cell.length_a   1.000
_cell.length_b   1.000
_cell.length_c   1.000
_cell.angle_alpha   90.00
_cell.angle_beta   90.00
_cell.angle_gamma   90.00
#
_symmetry.space_group_name_H-M   'P 1'
#
loop_
_entity.id
_entity.type
_entity.pdbx_description
1 polymer ?
#
loop_
_entity_poly.entity_id
_entity_poly.type
_entity_poly.pdbx_seq_one_letter_code
_entity_poly.pdbx_strand_id
1 'polypeptide(L)'
;MEDSSTSRPKEEKPSEAPSKDAAKATTSEDTPEDDEPLIGFSEEAKAFQKRLEDAERSGALILSEDAPKKASATPQTEATSGDAPKEEEPSEVLPENTESKEATPSEDSPKDDEPLGLCEEAEALEKRLEEAILSGALSKMGLAEDAPKDPSEALSKEAPPSEGPSKETKPSETVSKEATQNQKVALRKAKSLEAMPSEYASKEATSSEDAPKEAEPSSDLSKEATASEDAPEKATSSEEVPKEAEPSASVPKDTKSKKGAPRKAKSLEAIPSKDAAKKEEHPEDSDSEESIEAVREVDICDRRAEKCLTARALKRILMFYIKPEFQENVNWQMLGFDGDTILSDEAVVELISQFLNSDRKLRRYEEAPKFPQILEHYRAFQSSNLYFGIDDLDPYNHTVYRYLGNDGTPFWAKQDFLVKMQSDLFAMFPDMKKPCRQYATIFLKSIEKSLGDTLEYFNEQRFSKNVRDIYEIMEEHVYFADRPLDEKRKNQIKGHYYDKEETDLQFVIDSFKTLFPAEYDDDALIRCLSEFCAETPPEKDPWNYADVFFVCRVLSDYFCDMTKNYPHIFKPYCQTTCPKPLYLRVFNYNQLRLVMTDELTDVINQKLGTNEASKSSEKYSLTIELGEILEKYGSNYLDGIDLLFSTIDRAGNLKPLRMLAGGFSYPSTMAFVDLMQRTTLCWKLFQKLNKNNAKKVLNKFAGLIKTTFNKKENCFTFIKRSAYEKFSKDVEKFCKPFKNVPTEEIPDLEPNKPVFKKHLTPIVNKLISKNIFPNRDEQFDAVFQVILRITQGPKNWRNSHVFDLIDQVQCMCFVMQYKDIYEFFLAHGDSIIKK
;
A
#
# COMPACT_ATOMS: atom_id res chain seq x y z
N MET A 1 15.98 20.21 -67.15
CA MET A 1 14.63 20.59 -66.72
C MET A 1 14.33 19.99 -65.34
N GLU A 2 14.73 20.61 -64.24
CA GLU A 2 15.69 21.71 -64.11
C GLU A 2 16.25 21.78 -62.69
N ASP A 3 17.45 22.35 -62.63
CA ASP A 3 18.23 22.86 -61.49
C ASP A 3 17.41 23.61 -60.41
N SER A 4 17.85 23.78 -59.15
CA SER A 4 19.01 23.30 -58.37
C SER A 4 18.70 23.56 -56.87
N SER A 5 19.57 23.50 -55.84
CA SER A 5 21.03 23.47 -55.71
C SER A 5 21.45 22.86 -54.35
N THR A 6 22.73 23.02 -53.96
CA THR A 6 23.24 22.67 -52.62
C THR A 6 24.15 23.77 -52.06
N SER A 7 24.26 23.86 -50.74
CA SER A 7 25.27 24.68 -50.07
C SER A 7 25.95 23.88 -48.94
N ARG A 8 27.18 24.26 -48.59
CA ARG A 8 28.10 23.49 -47.75
C ARG A 8 28.89 24.47 -46.87
N PRO A 9 28.99 24.27 -45.55
CA PRO A 9 29.79 25.15 -44.69
C PRO A 9 31.29 25.01 -45.00
N LYS A 10 32.06 26.05 -44.67
CA LYS A 10 33.53 26.07 -44.83
C LYS A 10 34.24 25.68 -43.54
N GLU A 11 35.45 25.14 -43.71
CA GLU A 11 36.46 25.04 -42.66
C GLU A 11 37.13 26.41 -42.45
N GLU A 12 37.53 26.72 -41.22
CA GLU A 12 38.65 27.62 -40.93
C GLU A 12 39.64 26.94 -39.98
N LYS A 13 40.91 27.32 -40.06
CA LYS A 13 42.03 26.76 -39.28
C LYS A 13 42.72 27.85 -38.46
N PRO A 14 43.37 27.49 -37.33
CA PRO A 14 43.93 28.45 -36.39
C PRO A 14 45.24 29.08 -36.89
N SER A 15 45.62 30.18 -36.24
CA SER A 15 46.98 30.76 -36.29
C SER A 15 47.51 30.95 -34.87
N GLU A 16 48.83 30.87 -34.70
CA GLU A 16 49.49 30.73 -33.40
C GLU A 16 49.91 32.08 -32.77
N ALA A 17 50.38 31.94 -31.53
CA ALA A 17 51.00 32.91 -30.61
C ALA A 17 52.29 33.60 -31.19
N PRO A 18 53.11 34.43 -30.48
CA PRO A 18 53.33 34.42 -29.02
C PRO A 18 53.69 35.78 -28.34
N SER A 19 54.23 35.66 -27.11
CA SER A 19 55.10 36.59 -26.35
C SER A 19 54.44 37.65 -25.45
N LYS A 20 55.05 38.09 -24.32
CA LYS A 20 55.83 37.39 -23.27
C LYS A 20 56.12 38.35 -22.10
N ASP A 21 56.48 37.80 -20.93
CA ASP A 21 57.21 38.46 -19.82
C ASP A 21 56.51 39.66 -19.11
N ALA A 22 56.74 39.98 -17.82
CA ALA A 22 57.24 39.18 -16.69
C ALA A 22 56.87 39.80 -15.31
N ALA A 23 56.72 38.91 -14.31
CA ALA A 23 56.84 39.07 -12.85
C ALA A 23 56.83 40.46 -12.16
N LYS A 24 55.95 40.59 -11.15
CA LYS A 24 56.39 40.86 -9.76
C LYS A 24 55.36 40.42 -8.71
N ALA A 25 55.81 40.23 -7.47
CA ALA A 25 54.98 39.91 -6.31
C ALA A 25 55.21 40.92 -5.18
N THR A 26 54.19 41.16 -4.36
CA THR A 26 54.27 41.82 -3.05
C THR A 26 53.10 41.40 -2.16
N THR A 27 53.31 41.38 -0.85
CA THR A 27 52.36 40.99 0.20
C THR A 27 51.93 42.19 1.04
N SER A 28 50.63 42.28 1.35
CA SER A 28 49.99 43.08 2.39
C SER A 28 48.54 42.55 2.48
N GLU A 29 47.98 42.09 3.61
CA GLU A 29 47.78 42.80 4.89
C GLU A 29 47.20 44.21 4.69
N ASP A 30 45.88 44.35 4.79
CA ASP A 30 45.23 45.46 5.49
C ASP A 30 43.76 45.10 5.74
N THR A 31 43.25 45.44 6.92
CA THR A 31 41.81 45.45 7.26
C THR A 31 41.24 46.82 6.93
N PRO A 32 39.93 46.93 6.73
CA PRO A 32 39.21 47.92 7.54
C PRO A 32 37.90 47.41 8.12
N GLU A 33 37.64 47.83 9.35
CA GLU A 33 36.29 48.02 9.90
C GLU A 33 35.72 49.33 9.32
N ASP A 34 34.41 49.41 9.06
CA ASP A 34 33.56 50.58 9.40
C ASP A 34 32.10 50.39 8.94
N ASP A 35 31.19 50.98 9.73
CA ASP A 35 29.72 50.93 9.71
C ASP A 35 28.97 50.98 8.35
N GLU A 36 27.95 50.12 8.20
CA GLU A 36 26.74 50.42 7.40
C GLU A 36 25.48 50.54 8.30
N PRO A 37 24.57 51.50 8.02
CA PRO A 37 23.47 51.83 8.93
C PRO A 37 22.18 51.01 8.74
N LEU A 38 21.54 50.63 9.84
CA LEU A 38 20.22 49.97 9.85
C LEU A 38 19.10 50.87 9.31
N ILE A 39 18.64 50.57 8.08
CA ILE A 39 17.45 51.15 7.44
C ILE A 39 16.70 50.00 6.73
N GLY A 40 15.40 49.75 6.94
CA GLY A 40 14.48 50.38 7.90
C GLY A 40 13.04 49.86 7.74
N PHE A 41 12.69 48.77 8.43
CA PHE A 41 11.39 48.06 8.35
C PHE A 41 10.13 48.84 8.83
N SER A 42 10.21 50.18 8.97
CA SER A 42 9.14 50.96 9.59
C SER A 42 7.96 51.30 8.67
N GLU A 43 8.14 51.36 7.36
CA GLU A 43 7.13 51.93 6.44
C GLU A 43 5.99 50.96 6.13
N GLU A 44 6.29 49.68 5.88
CA GLU A 44 5.27 48.69 5.53
C GLU A 44 4.33 48.35 6.70
N ALA A 45 4.85 48.29 7.93
CA ALA A 45 4.03 48.15 9.14
C ALA A 45 3.05 49.33 9.29
N LYS A 46 3.50 50.56 9.04
CA LYS A 46 2.65 51.77 9.04
C LYS A 46 1.63 51.74 7.89
N ALA A 47 2.01 51.24 6.72
CA ALA A 47 1.10 51.09 5.58
C ALA A 47 0.02 50.02 5.83
N PHE A 48 0.36 48.93 6.54
CA PHE A 48 -0.60 47.91 6.96
C PHE A 48 -1.57 48.43 8.02
N GLN A 49 -1.05 49.05 9.09
CA GLN A 49 -1.86 49.67 10.15
C GLN A 49 -2.89 50.65 9.57
N LYS A 50 -2.44 51.52 8.64
CA LYS A 50 -3.30 52.49 7.97
C LYS A 50 -4.39 51.84 7.11
N ARG A 51 -4.08 50.74 6.40
CA ARG A 51 -5.09 49.99 5.62
C ARG A 51 -6.17 49.38 6.53
N LEU A 52 -5.82 48.98 7.76
CA LEU A 52 -6.79 48.53 8.76
C LEU A 52 -7.71 49.68 9.20
N GLU A 53 -7.14 50.82 9.60
CA GLU A 53 -7.92 52.01 10.01
C GLU A 53 -8.83 52.55 8.88
N ASP A 54 -8.33 52.58 7.64
CA ASP A 54 -9.11 53.05 6.50
C ASP A 54 -10.22 52.05 6.11
N ALA A 55 -10.02 50.74 6.36
CA ALA A 55 -11.07 49.73 6.22
C ALA A 55 -12.16 49.87 7.28
N GLU A 56 -11.80 50.04 8.56
CA GLU A 56 -12.76 50.29 9.65
C GLU A 56 -13.56 51.58 9.42
N ARG A 57 -12.90 52.68 8.98
CA ARG A 57 -13.57 53.93 8.62
C ARG A 57 -14.49 53.81 7.39
N SER A 58 -14.27 52.84 6.51
CA SER A 58 -15.07 52.68 5.28
C SER A 58 -16.48 52.12 5.52
N GLY A 59 -16.74 51.50 6.67
CA GLY A 59 -18.03 50.88 6.99
C GLY A 59 -18.40 49.68 6.11
N ALA A 60 -17.45 49.09 5.39
CA ALA A 60 -17.69 48.05 4.37
C ALA A 60 -18.06 46.65 4.90
N LEU A 61 -18.49 46.53 6.17
CA LEU A 61 -18.99 45.30 6.78
C LEU A 61 -20.48 45.45 7.15
N ILE A 62 -21.34 45.26 6.16
CA ILE A 62 -22.79 45.08 6.37
C ILE A 62 -23.08 43.57 6.36
N LEU A 63 -23.29 43.00 7.53
CA LEU A 63 -23.98 41.71 7.69
C LEU A 63 -25.36 41.94 8.30
N SER A 64 -26.32 41.09 7.92
CA SER A 64 -27.74 41.28 8.19
C SER A 64 -28.13 41.13 9.66
N GLU A 65 -28.89 42.09 10.17
CA GLU A 65 -29.66 41.91 11.40
C GLU A 65 -30.83 40.94 11.17
N ASP A 66 -30.92 39.85 11.94
CA ASP A 66 -32.20 39.25 12.31
C ASP A 66 -32.07 38.37 13.58
N ALA A 67 -32.42 38.91 14.75
CA ALA A 67 -32.45 38.17 16.02
C ALA A 67 -33.42 38.81 17.04
N PRO A 68 -34.35 38.06 17.65
CA PRO A 68 -35.32 38.60 18.61
C PRO A 68 -34.73 38.80 20.03
N LYS A 69 -35.22 39.81 20.75
CA LYS A 69 -34.73 40.22 22.08
C LYS A 69 -35.47 39.54 23.25
N LYS A 70 -34.76 39.48 24.39
CA LYS A 70 -35.17 39.21 25.81
C LYS A 70 -34.65 37.86 26.35
N ALA A 71 -34.29 37.72 27.64
CA ALA A 71 -34.42 38.65 28.78
C ALA A 71 -33.15 38.74 29.65
N SER A 72 -33.13 39.74 30.53
CA SER A 72 -32.05 40.09 31.47
C SER A 72 -31.93 39.17 32.69
N ALA A 73 -30.69 38.97 33.16
CA ALA A 73 -30.39 38.88 34.60
C ALA A 73 -28.97 39.43 34.88
N THR A 74 -28.87 40.35 35.84
CA THR A 74 -27.61 40.77 36.49
C THR A 74 -27.87 40.67 38.00
N PRO A 75 -26.85 40.41 38.82
CA PRO A 75 -26.36 41.56 39.61
C PRO A 75 -24.83 41.56 39.85
N GLN A 76 -24.29 42.77 40.08
CA GLN A 76 -23.08 43.00 40.90
C GLN A 76 -23.54 42.95 42.38
N THR A 77 -22.74 42.76 43.43
CA THR A 77 -21.32 43.07 43.73
C THR A 77 -20.61 41.78 44.24
N GLU A 78 -19.39 41.72 44.79
CA GLU A 78 -18.59 42.68 45.59
C GLU A 78 -17.10 42.30 45.63
N ALA A 79 -16.23 43.20 46.09
CA ALA A 79 -14.77 43.02 46.07
C ALA A 79 -14.20 42.69 47.46
N THR A 80 -13.22 41.78 47.52
CA THR A 80 -12.32 41.61 48.67
C THR A 80 -10.91 41.23 48.20
N SER A 81 -9.92 41.60 49.01
CA SER A 81 -8.48 41.42 48.77
C SER A 81 -7.97 40.04 49.20
N GLY A 82 -6.94 39.51 48.52
CA GLY A 82 -6.20 38.33 48.98
C GLY A 82 -4.92 38.06 48.17
N ASP A 83 -3.79 38.41 48.78
CA ASP A 83 -2.41 37.89 48.66
C ASP A 83 -1.90 37.21 47.38
N ALA A 84 -0.70 37.64 46.94
CA ALA A 84 0.10 36.97 45.93
C ALA A 84 1.17 36.04 46.56
N PRO A 85 1.40 34.83 46.01
CA PRO A 85 2.64 34.08 46.20
C PRO A 85 3.74 34.57 45.24
N LYS A 86 5.00 34.22 45.53
CA LYS A 86 6.18 34.64 44.75
C LYS A 86 6.43 33.73 43.56
N GLU A 87 7.10 34.27 42.55
CA GLU A 87 7.83 33.50 41.54
C GLU A 87 9.12 32.92 42.14
N GLU A 88 9.50 31.71 41.74
CA GLU A 88 10.83 31.13 41.95
C GLU A 88 11.39 30.72 40.58
N GLU A 89 12.59 31.20 40.24
CA GLU A 89 13.27 30.86 38.98
C GLU A 89 13.95 29.48 39.08
N PRO A 90 13.81 28.60 38.07
CA PRO A 90 14.64 27.41 37.96
C PRO A 90 15.98 27.75 37.26
N SER A 91 17.09 27.54 37.97
CA SER A 91 18.45 27.76 37.44
C SER A 91 18.86 26.72 36.39
N GLU A 92 19.46 27.16 35.29
CA GLU A 92 20.12 26.28 34.32
C GLU A 92 21.31 25.51 34.93
N VAL A 93 21.48 24.25 34.54
CA VAL A 93 22.71 23.46 34.79
C VAL A 93 23.06 22.66 33.54
N LEU A 94 24.16 23.03 32.89
CA LEU A 94 24.79 22.26 31.81
C LEU A 94 25.67 21.14 32.39
N PRO A 95 25.71 19.94 31.78
CA PRO A 95 26.77 18.97 31.99
C PRO A 95 27.83 19.03 30.86
N GLU A 96 29.11 19.11 31.24
CA GLU A 96 30.24 19.05 30.30
C GLU A 96 30.61 17.62 29.87
N ASN A 97 31.45 17.51 28.83
CA ASN A 97 32.00 16.26 28.32
C ASN A 97 32.87 15.52 29.35
N THR A 98 32.92 14.18 29.28
CA THR A 98 34.05 13.39 29.77
C THR A 98 34.44 12.30 28.75
N GLU A 99 35.73 11.99 28.70
CA GLU A 99 36.34 11.15 27.65
C GLU A 99 36.20 9.64 27.91
N SER A 100 36.00 8.87 26.83
CA SER A 100 36.02 7.39 26.87
C SER A 100 37.46 6.86 26.82
N LYS A 101 37.85 6.02 27.79
CA LYS A 101 39.10 5.24 27.75
C LYS A 101 38.85 3.78 27.39
N GLU A 102 39.77 3.20 26.63
CA GLU A 102 39.77 1.77 26.32
C GLU A 102 39.99 0.90 27.57
N ALA A 103 39.25 -0.20 27.66
CA ALA A 103 39.63 -1.37 28.43
C ALA A 103 38.99 -2.63 27.83
N THR A 104 39.81 -3.60 27.41
CA THR A 104 39.40 -5.01 27.31
C THR A 104 39.60 -5.66 28.69
N PRO A 105 38.83 -6.72 29.03
CA PRO A 105 39.43 -8.05 28.89
C PRO A 105 38.45 -9.23 28.67
N SER A 106 39.06 -10.42 28.54
CA SER A 106 38.57 -11.77 28.90
C SER A 106 37.36 -12.37 28.17
N GLU A 107 37.63 -13.50 27.52
CA GLU A 107 36.68 -14.57 27.25
C GLU A 107 36.25 -15.23 28.58
N ASP A 108 34.97 -15.50 28.78
CA ASP A 108 34.51 -16.62 29.63
C ASP A 108 33.11 -17.10 29.19
N SER A 109 32.75 -18.35 29.51
CA SER A 109 31.59 -19.04 28.92
C SER A 109 30.42 -19.24 29.89
N PRO A 110 29.22 -18.66 29.63
CA PRO A 110 28.01 -19.03 30.36
C PRO A 110 27.48 -20.41 29.91
N LYS A 111 26.82 -21.11 30.82
CA LYS A 111 26.19 -22.43 30.61
C LYS A 111 24.69 -22.28 30.33
N ASP A 112 24.03 -23.40 30.06
CA ASP A 112 22.59 -23.48 29.88
C ASP A 112 21.82 -23.08 31.16
N ASP A 113 20.94 -22.08 31.06
CA ASP A 113 19.90 -21.75 32.04
C ASP A 113 18.53 -21.85 31.35
N GLU A 114 17.56 -22.51 31.98
CA GLU A 114 16.19 -22.70 31.44
C GLU A 114 15.27 -21.52 31.79
N PRO A 115 14.53 -20.94 30.83
CA PRO A 115 13.57 -19.86 31.11
C PRO A 115 12.21 -20.42 31.58
N LEU A 116 12.07 -20.64 32.88
CA LEU A 116 10.77 -20.83 33.56
C LEU A 116 10.49 -19.62 34.46
N GLY A 117 9.38 -18.91 34.24
CA GLY A 117 8.98 -17.76 35.07
C GLY A 117 7.94 -16.80 34.46
N LEU A 118 7.77 -16.77 33.13
CA LEU A 118 6.93 -15.76 32.45
C LEU A 118 5.41 -15.90 32.62
N CYS A 119 4.90 -16.95 33.27
CA CYS A 119 3.46 -17.11 33.52
C CYS A 119 2.99 -16.49 34.85
N GLU A 120 3.76 -16.64 35.93
CA GLU A 120 3.33 -16.21 37.27
C GLU A 120 3.23 -14.67 37.36
N GLU A 121 4.09 -13.93 36.65
CA GLU A 121 3.98 -12.47 36.51
C GLU A 121 2.83 -11.99 35.59
N ALA A 122 2.22 -12.88 34.81
CA ALA A 122 1.01 -12.55 34.05
C ALA A 122 -0.21 -12.62 34.98
N GLU A 123 -0.39 -13.75 35.69
CA GLU A 123 -1.47 -13.97 36.65
C GLU A 123 -1.43 -12.95 37.80
N ALA A 124 -0.23 -12.63 38.30
CA ALA A 124 -0.06 -11.61 39.35
C ALA A 124 -0.38 -10.17 38.90
N LEU A 125 -0.32 -9.87 37.60
CA LEU A 125 -0.65 -8.55 37.05
C LEU A 125 -2.13 -8.45 36.68
N GLU A 126 -2.71 -9.52 36.14
CA GLU A 126 -4.15 -9.67 35.95
C GLU A 126 -4.92 -9.46 37.26
N LYS A 127 -4.47 -10.11 38.34
CA LYS A 127 -5.04 -9.93 39.68
C LYS A 127 -4.94 -8.49 40.21
N ARG A 128 -3.85 -7.77 39.91
CA ARG A 128 -3.71 -6.34 40.31
C ARG A 128 -4.69 -5.44 39.56
N LEU A 129 -4.96 -5.74 38.30
CA LEU A 129 -5.96 -5.02 37.50
C LEU A 129 -7.38 -5.26 38.04
N GLU A 130 -7.70 -6.51 38.44
CA GLU A 130 -8.96 -6.84 39.13
C GLU A 130 -9.09 -6.11 40.47
N GLU A 131 -8.05 -6.13 41.32
CA GLU A 131 -8.02 -5.41 42.60
C GLU A 131 -8.20 -3.89 42.41
N ALA A 132 -7.59 -3.30 41.36
CA ALA A 132 -7.77 -1.88 41.01
C ALA A 132 -9.22 -1.56 40.59
N ILE A 133 -9.81 -2.35 39.69
CA ILE A 133 -11.19 -2.19 39.21
C ILE A 133 -12.20 -2.31 40.37
N LEU A 134 -12.02 -3.32 41.24
CA LEU A 134 -12.85 -3.51 42.42
C LEU A 134 -12.76 -2.33 43.40
N SER A 135 -11.56 -1.77 43.61
CA SER A 135 -11.37 -0.59 44.47
C SER A 135 -12.12 0.65 43.94
N GLY A 136 -12.12 0.86 42.62
CA GLY A 136 -12.85 1.97 41.98
C GLY A 136 -14.38 1.81 42.03
N ALA A 137 -14.88 0.57 41.90
CA ALA A 137 -16.30 0.28 41.96
C ALA A 137 -16.90 0.47 43.37
N LEU A 138 -16.20 0.01 44.41
CA LEU A 138 -16.67 0.08 45.80
C LEU A 138 -16.84 1.52 46.32
N SER A 139 -16.09 2.49 45.78
CA SER A 139 -16.20 3.89 46.20
C SER A 139 -17.48 4.62 45.71
N LYS A 140 -18.37 3.96 44.96
CA LYS A 140 -19.59 4.58 44.39
C LYS A 140 -20.92 3.94 44.79
N MET A 141 -20.93 2.81 45.49
CA MET A 141 -22.18 2.10 45.84
C MET A 141 -22.51 2.20 47.33
N GLY A 142 -23.24 3.25 47.70
CA GLY A 142 -23.92 3.32 48.99
C GLY A 142 -25.08 2.31 49.04
N LEU A 143 -24.96 1.29 49.89
CA LEU A 143 -25.93 0.20 50.01
C LEU A 143 -27.22 0.63 50.71
N ALA A 144 -28.33 0.02 50.28
CA ALA A 144 -29.52 -0.20 51.09
C ALA A 144 -29.97 -1.64 50.85
N GLU A 145 -30.17 -2.39 51.93
CA GLU A 145 -30.60 -3.79 51.89
C GLU A 145 -32.12 -3.91 51.82
N ASP A 146 -32.65 -4.90 51.09
CA ASP A 146 -33.77 -5.68 51.59
C ASP A 146 -33.89 -7.04 50.86
N ALA A 147 -34.35 -8.06 51.58
CA ALA A 147 -34.61 -9.43 51.12
C ALA A 147 -35.96 -9.88 51.71
N PRO A 148 -36.69 -10.94 51.25
CA PRO A 148 -36.14 -12.32 51.25
C PRO A 148 -36.82 -13.42 50.38
N LYS A 149 -36.29 -14.66 50.51
CA LYS A 149 -36.97 -15.99 50.49
C LYS A 149 -37.43 -16.68 49.18
N ASP A 150 -36.69 -17.75 48.87
CA ASP A 150 -37.10 -19.15 48.53
C ASP A 150 -38.45 -19.65 49.12
N PRO A 151 -39.10 -20.76 48.63
CA PRO A 151 -38.42 -22.03 48.25
C PRO A 151 -39.02 -23.00 47.17
N SER A 152 -38.17 -23.95 46.75
CA SER A 152 -38.37 -25.43 46.59
C SER A 152 -39.24 -26.12 45.50
N GLU A 153 -38.61 -27.13 44.87
CA GLU A 153 -39.06 -28.51 44.51
C GLU A 153 -40.17 -28.83 43.47
N ALA A 154 -39.83 -29.72 42.50
CA ALA A 154 -40.57 -30.96 42.14
C ALA A 154 -39.77 -31.90 41.18
N LEU A 155 -40.16 -33.18 41.06
CA LEU A 155 -39.47 -34.27 40.31
C LEU A 155 -40.38 -35.03 39.31
N SER A 156 -39.82 -35.53 38.18
CA SER A 156 -40.09 -36.83 37.49
C SER A 156 -39.28 -36.92 36.16
N LYS A 157 -38.68 -38.03 35.70
CA LYS A 157 -39.21 -39.33 35.18
C LYS A 157 -40.11 -39.15 33.93
N GLU A 158 -40.04 -39.94 32.85
CA GLU A 158 -39.79 -41.41 32.76
C GLU A 158 -39.02 -41.88 31.47
N ALA A 159 -39.35 -43.04 30.86
CA ALA A 159 -38.43 -43.88 30.04
C ALA A 159 -38.96 -44.28 28.61
N PRO A 160 -38.17 -44.94 27.72
CA PRO A 160 -38.44 -45.03 26.26
C PRO A 160 -38.78 -46.44 25.68
N PRO A 161 -39.29 -46.51 24.43
CA PRO A 161 -39.24 -47.66 23.49
C PRO A 161 -38.53 -47.31 22.14
N SER A 162 -38.22 -48.20 21.19
CA SER A 162 -38.12 -49.69 21.09
C SER A 162 -37.34 -50.11 19.81
N GLU A 163 -37.13 -51.42 19.59
CA GLU A 163 -36.33 -52.05 18.52
C GLU A 163 -37.00 -52.12 17.12
N GLY A 164 -36.22 -52.47 16.07
CA GLY A 164 -36.77 -52.90 14.77
C GLY A 164 -35.77 -52.98 13.58
N PRO A 165 -35.30 -54.17 13.12
CA PRO A 165 -34.29 -54.30 12.06
C PRO A 165 -34.80 -54.85 10.70
N SER A 166 -34.07 -54.64 9.59
CA SER A 166 -34.18 -55.49 8.39
C SER A 166 -33.05 -55.41 7.35
N LYS A 167 -32.47 -56.60 7.10
CA LYS A 167 -32.14 -57.23 5.80
C LYS A 167 -30.94 -56.80 4.94
N GLU A 168 -30.34 -57.86 4.39
CA GLU A 168 -29.23 -57.93 3.44
C GLU A 168 -29.61 -57.49 2.01
N THR A 169 -28.61 -57.18 1.18
CA THR A 169 -28.51 -57.83 -0.15
C THR A 169 -27.08 -57.75 -0.75
N LYS A 170 -26.60 -58.90 -1.25
CA LYS A 170 -25.61 -59.05 -2.33
C LYS A 170 -26.39 -59.41 -3.62
N PRO A 171 -25.85 -59.37 -4.87
CA PRO A 171 -24.50 -59.79 -5.31
C PRO A 171 -23.75 -58.60 -5.99
N SER A 172 -22.80 -58.69 -6.93
CA SER A 172 -22.25 -59.78 -7.76
C SER A 172 -20.80 -59.48 -8.21
N GLU A 173 -20.16 -60.46 -8.87
CA GLU A 173 -18.94 -60.29 -9.67
C GLU A 173 -19.28 -60.17 -11.16
N THR A 174 -18.46 -59.47 -11.96
CA THR A 174 -18.13 -59.99 -13.31
C THR A 174 -16.79 -59.50 -13.86
N VAL A 175 -16.04 -60.50 -14.33
CA VAL A 175 -14.74 -60.48 -14.99
C VAL A 175 -14.67 -59.61 -16.26
N SER A 176 -13.53 -58.99 -16.51
CA SER A 176 -12.87 -58.98 -17.84
C SER A 176 -11.36 -58.74 -17.73
N LYS A 177 -10.60 -59.29 -18.70
CA LYS A 177 -9.14 -59.17 -18.86
C LYS A 177 -8.84 -58.55 -20.24
N GLU A 178 -7.55 -58.51 -20.60
CA GLU A 178 -6.98 -58.09 -21.91
C GLU A 178 -6.84 -56.57 -22.13
N ALA A 179 -5.82 -56.08 -22.84
CA ALA A 179 -4.51 -56.67 -23.17
C ALA A 179 -3.46 -55.57 -23.48
N THR A 180 -2.19 -55.97 -23.52
CA THR A 180 -1.03 -55.18 -23.99
C THR A 180 -1.17 -54.64 -25.42
N GLN A 181 -0.60 -53.46 -25.69
CA GLN A 181 0.56 -53.36 -26.62
C GLN A 181 1.40 -52.09 -26.37
N ASN A 182 2.68 -52.15 -26.75
CA ASN A 182 3.66 -51.08 -26.62
C ASN A 182 3.58 -50.05 -27.77
N GLN A 183 3.99 -48.80 -27.50
CA GLN A 183 5.01 -48.20 -28.36
C GLN A 183 5.90 -47.18 -27.63
N LYS A 184 7.08 -46.94 -28.21
CA LYS A 184 8.23 -46.25 -27.61
C LYS A 184 8.93 -45.45 -28.73
N VAL A 185 8.79 -44.13 -28.73
CA VAL A 185 9.55 -43.22 -29.60
C VAL A 185 10.06 -42.05 -28.75
N ALA A 186 11.31 -41.66 -28.97
CA ALA A 186 11.91 -40.50 -28.31
C ALA A 186 12.12 -39.38 -29.34
N LEU A 187 11.96 -38.13 -28.92
CA LEU A 187 12.35 -36.96 -29.71
C LEU A 187 13.57 -36.29 -29.06
N ARG A 188 14.62 -36.05 -29.85
CA ARG A 188 15.79 -35.26 -29.44
C ARG A 188 15.90 -34.03 -30.36
N LYS A 189 16.02 -32.85 -29.72
CA LYS A 189 16.73 -31.63 -30.18
C LYS A 189 16.65 -31.22 -31.66
N ALA A 190 16.14 -30.00 -31.88
CA ALA A 190 16.77 -29.03 -32.78
C ALA A 190 17.41 -27.90 -31.93
N LYS A 191 18.40 -27.17 -32.46
CA LYS A 191 19.17 -26.12 -31.74
C LYS A 191 19.89 -25.19 -32.73
N SER A 192 19.85 -23.87 -32.51
CA SER A 192 20.61 -22.83 -33.26
C SER A 192 20.24 -22.72 -34.76
N LEU A 193 20.60 -21.69 -35.54
CA LEU A 193 21.38 -20.43 -35.34
C LEU A 193 20.46 -19.19 -35.66
N GLU A 194 20.84 -17.89 -35.68
CA GLU A 194 22.06 -17.16 -36.10
C GLU A 194 22.45 -15.98 -35.16
N ALA A 195 23.41 -15.13 -35.55
CA ALA A 195 24.06 -14.10 -34.71
C ALA A 195 24.70 -12.94 -35.53
N MET A 196 25.38 -12.00 -34.83
CA MET A 196 26.27 -10.90 -35.32
C MET A 196 25.57 -9.50 -35.49
N PRO A 197 26.32 -8.35 -35.57
CA PRO A 197 26.92 -7.71 -34.38
C PRO A 197 26.93 -6.14 -34.35
N SER A 198 27.18 -5.58 -33.17
CA SER A 198 27.89 -4.30 -32.89
C SER A 198 28.04 -4.19 -31.35
N GLU A 199 29.13 -3.75 -30.70
CA GLU A 199 30.11 -2.66 -30.93
C GLU A 199 29.54 -1.24 -30.82
N TYR A 200 29.62 -0.67 -29.60
CA TYR A 200 30.24 0.64 -29.33
C TYR A 200 30.82 0.64 -27.91
N ALA A 201 31.82 1.49 -27.62
CA ALA A 201 32.54 1.47 -26.35
C ALA A 201 33.03 2.85 -25.87
N SER A 202 32.89 3.10 -24.57
CA SER A 202 33.61 4.10 -23.74
C SER A 202 33.50 3.57 -22.30
N LYS A 203 34.53 3.37 -21.45
CA LYS A 203 35.88 3.92 -21.23
C LYS A 203 35.97 5.31 -20.59
N GLU A 204 35.94 5.30 -19.25
CA GLU A 204 36.93 5.85 -18.28
C GLU A 204 36.75 5.00 -16.99
N ALA A 205 37.72 4.52 -16.20
CA ALA A 205 39.07 4.93 -15.79
C ALA A 205 39.05 6.12 -14.79
N THR A 206 39.69 6.14 -13.61
CA THR A 206 40.53 5.18 -12.81
C THR A 206 40.48 5.69 -11.33
N SER A 207 40.98 5.08 -10.25
CA SER A 207 42.16 4.21 -10.05
C SER A 207 42.05 3.25 -8.85
N SER A 208 43.01 2.32 -8.84
CA SER A 208 43.70 1.57 -7.76
C SER A 208 43.89 2.30 -6.41
N GLU A 209 44.36 1.67 -5.31
CA GLU A 209 45.18 0.43 -5.08
C GLU A 209 44.48 -0.53 -4.06
N ASP A 210 44.91 -1.76 -3.72
CA ASP A 210 46.24 -2.41 -3.75
C ASP A 210 46.15 -3.98 -3.79
N ALA A 211 47.28 -4.69 -3.99
CA ALA A 211 47.39 -6.18 -4.05
C ALA A 211 48.86 -6.66 -3.82
N PRO A 212 49.31 -7.92 -4.08
CA PRO A 212 48.67 -9.24 -4.19
C PRO A 212 49.41 -10.34 -3.35
N LYS A 213 49.07 -11.65 -3.54
CA LYS A 213 49.89 -12.91 -3.44
C LYS A 213 48.95 -14.12 -3.15
N GLU A 214 49.16 -15.37 -3.58
CA GLU A 214 50.07 -16.07 -4.54
C GLU A 214 49.30 -17.35 -5.02
N ALA A 215 49.40 -17.80 -6.29
CA ALA A 215 50.10 -19.02 -6.76
C ALA A 215 49.72 -20.37 -6.06
N GLU A 216 49.49 -21.54 -6.69
CA GLU A 216 49.83 -22.13 -8.02
C GLU A 216 48.78 -23.21 -8.51
N PRO A 217 48.92 -23.81 -9.72
CA PRO A 217 47.81 -24.52 -10.43
C PRO A 217 48.00 -26.04 -10.72
N SER A 218 47.03 -26.65 -11.42
CA SER A 218 47.19 -27.95 -12.12
C SER A 218 46.32 -28.11 -13.40
N SER A 219 46.98 -28.47 -14.51
CA SER A 219 46.66 -29.51 -15.53
C SER A 219 45.32 -30.28 -15.42
N ASP A 220 44.63 -30.75 -16.48
CA ASP A 220 44.94 -30.92 -17.93
C ASP A 220 43.59 -31.14 -18.71
N LEU A 221 43.41 -31.51 -20.00
CA LEU A 221 44.26 -31.98 -21.13
C LEU A 221 43.58 -31.62 -22.49
N SER A 222 44.17 -31.99 -23.63
CA SER A 222 43.71 -31.73 -25.02
C SER A 222 43.56 -32.98 -25.90
N LYS A 223 42.70 -32.94 -26.95
CA LYS A 223 42.65 -33.76 -28.21
C LYS A 223 41.20 -33.74 -28.80
N GLU A 224 40.91 -33.94 -30.09
CA GLU A 224 41.69 -33.97 -31.36
C GLU A 224 40.71 -33.67 -32.53
N ALA A 225 41.19 -33.53 -33.77
CA ALA A 225 40.35 -33.22 -34.94
C ALA A 225 40.59 -34.17 -36.13
N THR A 226 39.56 -34.37 -36.96
CA THR A 226 39.65 -35.07 -38.28
C THR A 226 38.64 -34.48 -39.26
N ALA A 227 39.01 -34.41 -40.55
CA ALA A 227 38.16 -33.93 -41.64
C ALA A 227 38.31 -34.81 -42.90
N SER A 228 37.27 -34.82 -43.75
CA SER A 228 37.21 -35.34 -45.13
C SER A 228 35.87 -34.87 -45.71
N GLU A 229 35.77 -34.04 -46.76
CA GLU A 229 36.16 -34.22 -48.18
C GLU A 229 35.11 -34.97 -49.04
N ASP A 230 35.03 -34.55 -50.31
CA ASP A 230 34.24 -35.09 -51.44
C ASP A 230 32.69 -35.11 -51.34
N ALA A 231 31.92 -35.02 -52.44
CA ALA A 231 32.16 -34.49 -53.81
C ALA A 231 30.79 -34.22 -54.51
N PRO A 232 30.70 -33.39 -55.58
CA PRO A 232 29.42 -32.97 -56.17
C PRO A 232 29.05 -33.69 -57.48
N GLU A 233 27.75 -33.71 -57.87
CA GLU A 233 27.32 -33.60 -59.29
C GLU A 233 25.80 -33.29 -59.48
N LYS A 234 25.50 -32.54 -60.57
CA LYS A 234 24.37 -32.59 -61.56
C LYS A 234 22.93 -33.05 -61.17
N ALA A 235 21.84 -32.70 -61.89
CA ALA A 235 21.48 -31.66 -62.87
C ALA A 235 19.98 -31.84 -63.27
N THR A 236 19.41 -30.96 -64.13
CA THR A 236 18.10 -31.11 -64.88
C THR A 236 16.81 -31.20 -64.02
N SER A 237 15.81 -30.32 -64.13
CA SER A 237 14.78 -30.15 -65.20
C SER A 237 13.83 -31.35 -65.37
N SER A 238 12.52 -31.20 -65.66
CA SER A 238 11.69 -30.05 -66.06
C SER A 238 10.25 -30.17 -65.51
N GLU A 239 9.31 -29.32 -65.99
CA GLU A 239 7.83 -29.49 -66.16
C GLU A 239 6.99 -30.23 -65.07
N GLU A 240 5.76 -29.84 -64.75
CA GLU A 240 4.68 -29.40 -65.65
C GLU A 240 3.59 -28.56 -64.92
N VAL A 241 2.64 -28.03 -65.67
CA VAL A 241 1.48 -27.18 -65.28
C VAL A 241 0.25 -27.91 -65.87
N PRO A 242 -0.96 -28.01 -65.25
CA PRO A 242 -1.84 -26.83 -65.11
C PRO A 242 -3.09 -26.88 -64.16
N LYS A 243 -3.94 -25.84 -64.31
CA LYS A 243 -5.42 -25.83 -64.12
C LYS A 243 -6.00 -25.85 -62.69
N GLU A 244 -7.20 -25.33 -62.41
CA GLU A 244 -8.06 -24.26 -63.00
C GLU A 244 -9.25 -24.06 -62.03
N ALA A 245 -9.65 -22.83 -61.67
CA ALA A 245 -11.02 -22.44 -61.27
C ALA A 245 -11.11 -20.98 -60.77
N GLU A 246 -11.74 -20.11 -61.57
CA GLU A 246 -12.36 -18.86 -61.10
C GLU A 246 -13.91 -19.06 -61.02
N PRO A 247 -14.77 -18.02 -60.96
CA PRO A 247 -15.06 -17.26 -59.74
C PRO A 247 -16.59 -17.19 -59.47
N SER A 248 -16.98 -16.42 -58.44
CA SER A 248 -18.25 -15.68 -58.50
C SER A 248 -18.14 -14.37 -57.72
N ALA A 249 -18.91 -13.35 -58.12
CA ALA A 249 -18.77 -11.97 -57.64
C ALA A 249 -20.13 -11.34 -57.33
N SER A 250 -20.15 -10.36 -56.42
CA SER A 250 -21.26 -9.40 -56.32
C SER A 250 -20.78 -8.05 -55.78
N VAL A 251 -21.34 -6.98 -56.35
CA VAL A 251 -21.05 -5.55 -56.07
C VAL A 251 -22.37 -4.80 -56.22
N PRO A 252 -22.77 -3.94 -55.27
CA PRO A 252 -23.01 -2.55 -55.69
C PRO A 252 -22.77 -1.43 -54.63
N LYS A 253 -21.94 -0.45 -55.04
CA LYS A 253 -22.19 1.01 -55.00
C LYS A 253 -22.34 1.79 -53.67
N ASP A 254 -21.34 2.67 -53.48
CA ASP A 254 -21.47 4.13 -53.32
C ASP A 254 -22.55 4.76 -52.41
N THR A 255 -22.11 5.58 -51.45
CA THR A 255 -22.75 6.89 -51.21
C THR A 255 -21.77 7.90 -50.61
N LYS A 256 -21.87 9.18 -51.01
CA LYS A 256 -21.03 10.29 -50.48
C LYS A 256 -21.72 10.99 -49.30
N SER A 257 -20.98 11.31 -48.23
CA SER A 257 -21.27 12.49 -47.40
C SER A 257 -20.07 13.02 -46.60
N LYS A 258 -19.66 14.24 -46.99
CA LYS A 258 -19.58 15.49 -46.21
C LYS A 258 -18.80 15.56 -44.88
N LYS A 259 -17.87 16.52 -44.84
CA LYS A 259 -17.29 17.11 -43.61
C LYS A 259 -18.38 17.66 -42.66
N GLY A 260 -18.17 17.51 -41.36
CA GLY A 260 -18.82 18.26 -40.29
C GLY A 260 -17.78 18.74 -39.27
N ALA A 261 -17.96 19.94 -38.71
CA ALA A 261 -17.08 20.51 -37.69
C ALA A 261 -17.59 20.17 -36.27
N PRO A 262 -16.73 20.14 -35.24
CA PRO A 262 -17.13 19.78 -33.88
C PRO A 262 -18.08 20.83 -33.28
N ARG A 263 -19.11 20.36 -32.57
CA ARG A 263 -19.95 21.20 -31.71
C ARG A 263 -19.50 21.05 -30.26
N LYS A 264 -19.42 22.19 -29.55
CA LYS A 264 -19.15 22.23 -28.10
C LYS A 264 -20.19 21.40 -27.34
N ALA A 265 -19.75 20.61 -26.38
CA ALA A 265 -20.63 20.11 -25.33
C ALA A 265 -21.15 21.29 -24.49
N LYS A 266 -22.32 21.11 -23.87
CA LYS A 266 -22.88 22.02 -22.86
C LYS A 266 -22.90 21.33 -21.51
N SER A 267 -22.92 22.13 -20.46
CA SER A 267 -23.09 21.73 -19.07
C SER A 267 -24.24 20.74 -18.87
N LEU A 268 -24.02 19.75 -18.00
CA LEU A 268 -25.10 19.09 -17.29
C LEU A 268 -25.61 20.05 -16.22
N GLU A 269 -26.93 20.19 -16.11
CA GLU A 269 -27.61 21.10 -15.18
C GLU A 269 -28.64 20.29 -14.38
N ALA A 270 -28.99 20.79 -13.19
CA ALA A 270 -29.58 20.02 -12.09
C ALA A 270 -30.83 19.16 -12.41
N ILE A 271 -30.91 18.00 -11.76
CA ILE A 271 -32.15 17.22 -11.63
C ILE A 271 -32.90 17.70 -10.38
N PRO A 272 -34.14 18.22 -10.49
CA PRO A 272 -34.93 18.64 -9.33
C PRO A 272 -35.62 17.44 -8.65
N SER A 273 -35.80 17.53 -7.33
CA SER A 273 -36.51 16.54 -6.52
C SER A 273 -38.00 16.91 -6.33
N LYS A 274 -38.89 15.92 -6.55
CA LYS A 274 -40.29 15.73 -6.07
C LYS A 274 -41.03 14.71 -6.96
N ASP A 275 -42.12 14.07 -6.56
CA ASP A 275 -43.00 14.25 -5.39
C ASP A 275 -43.42 12.88 -4.78
N ALA A 276 -44.04 12.90 -3.60
CA ALA A 276 -44.51 11.70 -2.89
C ALA A 276 -45.91 11.23 -3.33
N ALA A 277 -46.16 9.92 -3.24
CA ALA A 277 -47.49 9.31 -3.38
C ALA A 277 -47.77 8.33 -2.23
N LYS A 278 -48.89 8.53 -1.52
CA LYS A 278 -49.37 7.58 -0.52
C LYS A 278 -49.92 6.31 -1.17
N LYS A 279 -49.79 5.16 -0.50
CA LYS A 279 -50.85 4.15 -0.48
C LYS A 279 -50.91 3.48 0.90
N GLU A 280 -52.12 3.26 1.40
CA GLU A 280 -52.42 2.47 2.60
C GLU A 280 -52.73 1.03 2.20
N GLU A 281 -52.33 0.05 3.01
CA GLU A 281 -53.01 -1.24 3.16
C GLU A 281 -52.50 -1.93 4.46
N HIS A 282 -53.15 -3.02 4.88
CA HIS A 282 -53.17 -3.51 6.27
C HIS A 282 -51.91 -4.30 6.71
N PRO A 283 -51.67 -4.41 8.04
CA PRO A 283 -50.68 -5.33 8.61
C PRO A 283 -51.22 -6.77 8.69
N GLU A 284 -50.32 -7.74 8.51
CA GLU A 284 -50.48 -9.11 9.02
C GLU A 284 -49.22 -9.46 9.83
N ASP A 285 -49.40 -10.11 10.98
CA ASP A 285 -48.31 -10.44 11.89
C ASP A 285 -47.38 -11.50 11.29
N SER A 286 -46.08 -11.23 11.29
CA SER A 286 -45.03 -12.22 11.01
C SER A 286 -43.82 -11.95 11.91
N ASP A 287 -43.21 -13.03 12.41
CA ASP A 287 -42.26 -12.96 13.51
C ASP A 287 -41.00 -12.15 13.16
N SER A 288 -40.53 -11.37 14.14
CA SER A 288 -39.36 -10.51 14.01
C SER A 288 -38.05 -11.32 14.06
N GLU A 289 -37.67 -11.94 12.93
CA GLU A 289 -36.25 -12.04 12.64
C GLU A 289 -35.70 -10.62 12.52
N GLU A 290 -34.77 -10.27 13.41
CA GLU A 290 -34.11 -8.97 13.47
C GLU A 290 -33.15 -8.84 12.28
N SER A 291 -33.72 -8.60 11.09
CA SER A 291 -32.98 -8.35 9.88
C SER A 291 -32.09 -7.13 10.11
N ILE A 292 -30.77 -7.35 10.21
CA ILE A 292 -29.77 -6.28 10.27
C ILE A 292 -30.05 -5.38 9.07
N GLU A 293 -30.67 -4.22 9.35
CA GLU A 293 -31.31 -3.43 8.32
C GLU A 293 -30.25 -2.99 7.32
N ALA A 294 -30.60 -2.94 6.04
CA ALA A 294 -29.68 -2.58 4.98
C ALA A 294 -29.31 -1.09 5.11
N VAL A 295 -28.33 -0.82 6.00
CA VAL A 295 -27.66 0.47 6.15
C VAL A 295 -27.26 0.87 4.75
N ARG A 296 -27.93 1.91 4.24
CA ARG A 296 -27.69 2.42 2.89
C ARG A 296 -26.19 2.64 2.75
N GLU A 297 -25.63 2.24 1.62
CA GLU A 297 -24.23 2.50 1.27
C GLU A 297 -24.02 4.02 1.05
N VAL A 298 -24.07 4.79 2.14
CA VAL A 298 -23.47 6.12 2.28
C VAL A 298 -22.01 5.93 1.93
N ASP A 299 -21.50 6.65 0.95
CA ASP A 299 -20.24 6.30 0.29
C ASP A 299 -19.07 6.27 1.29
N ILE A 300 -18.71 5.04 1.70
CA ILE A 300 -17.69 4.75 2.72
C ILE A 300 -16.30 4.87 2.09
N CYS A 301 -16.19 4.80 0.76
CA CYS A 301 -14.92 4.89 0.04
C CYS A 301 -14.87 6.11 -0.88
N ASP A 302 -13.71 6.79 -0.95
CA ASP A 302 -13.42 7.68 -2.07
C ASP A 302 -12.38 7.03 -2.97
N ARG A 303 -12.76 6.80 -4.23
CA ARG A 303 -11.93 6.14 -5.24
C ARG A 303 -11.31 7.11 -6.26
N ARG A 304 -11.53 8.42 -6.14
CA ARG A 304 -11.07 9.38 -7.15
C ARG A 304 -9.54 9.41 -7.29
N ALA A 305 -8.82 9.24 -6.19
CA ALA A 305 -7.36 9.09 -6.18
C ALA A 305 -6.87 7.97 -7.11
N GLU A 306 -7.60 6.86 -7.23
CA GLU A 306 -7.17 5.66 -7.97
C GLU A 306 -6.86 5.89 -9.45
N LYS A 307 -7.44 6.95 -10.02
CA LYS A 307 -7.23 7.43 -11.39
C LYS A 307 -5.94 8.22 -11.57
N CYS A 308 -5.23 8.55 -10.48
CA CYS A 308 -3.99 9.33 -10.50
C CYS A 308 -2.73 8.44 -10.58
N LEU A 309 -2.88 7.23 -11.12
CA LEU A 309 -1.83 6.21 -11.16
C LEU A 309 -0.84 6.46 -12.31
N THR A 310 0.43 6.65 -11.98
CA THR A 310 1.53 6.73 -12.96
C THR A 310 2.11 5.34 -13.26
N ALA A 311 2.88 5.19 -14.34
CA ALA A 311 3.56 3.93 -14.64
C ALA A 311 4.61 3.58 -13.57
N ARG A 312 5.35 4.59 -13.07
CA ARG A 312 6.29 4.47 -11.94
C ARG A 312 5.60 4.02 -10.64
N ALA A 313 4.43 4.55 -10.32
CA ALA A 313 3.65 4.11 -9.16
C ALA A 313 3.12 2.67 -9.33
N LEU A 314 2.61 2.32 -10.53
CA LEU A 314 2.16 0.95 -10.83
C LEU A 314 3.31 -0.06 -10.73
N LYS A 315 4.51 0.29 -11.20
CA LYS A 315 5.75 -0.49 -11.03
C LYS A 315 5.98 -0.87 -9.57
N ARG A 316 5.92 0.11 -8.66
CA ARG A 316 6.08 -0.10 -7.20
C ARG A 316 5.03 -1.05 -6.65
N ILE A 317 3.75 -0.85 -6.97
CA ILE A 317 2.65 -1.70 -6.49
C ILE A 317 2.84 -3.15 -6.98
N LEU A 318 3.19 -3.34 -8.26
CA LEU A 318 3.49 -4.66 -8.84
C LEU A 318 4.68 -5.33 -8.17
N MET A 319 5.76 -4.60 -7.87
CA MET A 319 6.94 -5.14 -7.18
C MET A 319 6.65 -5.69 -5.77
N PHE A 320 5.56 -5.26 -5.12
CA PHE A 320 5.13 -5.81 -3.83
C PHE A 320 4.04 -6.89 -3.97
N TYR A 321 3.14 -6.77 -4.94
CA TYR A 321 2.06 -7.75 -5.16
C TYR A 321 2.58 -9.07 -5.75
N ILE A 322 3.47 -8.97 -6.75
CA ILE A 322 4.07 -10.09 -7.47
C ILE A 322 5.19 -10.70 -6.60
N LYS A 323 5.25 -12.02 -6.44
CA LYS A 323 6.31 -12.63 -5.61
C LYS A 323 7.69 -12.37 -6.24
N PRO A 324 8.73 -11.96 -5.48
CA PRO A 324 10.02 -11.55 -6.03
C PRO A 324 10.68 -12.59 -6.96
N GLU A 325 10.47 -13.88 -6.68
CA GLU A 325 10.96 -15.01 -7.48
C GLU A 325 10.37 -15.07 -8.90
N PHE A 326 9.29 -14.32 -9.17
CA PHE A 326 8.70 -14.15 -10.49
C PHE A 326 9.10 -12.86 -11.20
N GLN A 327 9.83 -11.96 -10.53
CA GLN A 327 10.32 -10.70 -11.08
C GLN A 327 11.74 -10.83 -11.67
N GLU A 328 12.46 -11.93 -11.40
CA GLU A 328 13.89 -12.16 -11.76
C GLU A 328 14.25 -11.82 -13.23
N ASN A 329 13.32 -11.95 -14.18
CA ASN A 329 13.55 -11.75 -15.61
C ASN A 329 12.86 -10.51 -16.20
N VAL A 330 12.15 -9.71 -15.39
CA VAL A 330 11.29 -8.62 -15.87
C VAL A 330 12.12 -7.36 -16.17
N ASN A 331 12.25 -7.00 -17.44
CA ASN A 331 12.83 -5.71 -17.83
C ASN A 331 11.76 -4.61 -17.79
N TRP A 332 11.55 -4.04 -16.61
CA TRP A 332 10.57 -2.98 -16.36
C TRP A 332 10.75 -1.75 -17.28
N GLN A 333 11.99 -1.38 -17.60
CA GLN A 333 12.28 -0.21 -18.43
C GLN A 333 11.86 -0.44 -19.89
N MET A 334 12.17 -1.61 -20.47
CA MET A 334 11.71 -1.98 -21.81
C MET A 334 10.18 -2.16 -21.91
N LEU A 335 9.53 -2.40 -20.77
CA LEU A 335 8.06 -2.47 -20.67
C LEU A 335 7.41 -1.09 -20.41
N GLY A 336 8.17 0.01 -20.31
CA GLY A 336 7.62 1.37 -20.15
C GLY A 336 7.20 1.77 -18.73
N PHE A 337 7.59 1.01 -17.70
CA PHE A 337 7.19 1.26 -16.31
C PHE A 337 7.86 2.46 -15.62
N ASP A 338 8.66 3.25 -16.34
CA ASP A 338 9.40 4.41 -15.79
C ASP A 338 8.72 5.76 -16.09
N GLY A 339 7.54 5.76 -16.72
CA GLY A 339 6.77 6.98 -17.01
C GLY A 339 6.12 7.62 -15.78
N ASP A 340 6.18 8.95 -15.70
CA ASP A 340 5.59 9.78 -14.65
C ASP A 340 4.19 10.33 -14.99
N THR A 341 3.73 10.17 -16.22
CA THR A 341 2.38 10.54 -16.64
C THR A 341 1.33 9.64 -16.01
N ILE A 342 0.23 10.25 -15.56
CA ILE A 342 -0.99 9.53 -15.14
C ILE A 342 -1.54 8.74 -16.33
N LEU A 343 -1.82 7.46 -16.11
CA LEU A 343 -2.33 6.52 -17.10
C LEU A 343 -3.86 6.58 -17.19
N SER A 344 -4.43 6.33 -18.37
CA SER A 344 -5.86 5.98 -18.49
C SER A 344 -6.09 4.51 -18.14
N ASP A 345 -7.34 4.15 -17.84
CA ASP A 345 -7.73 2.78 -17.51
C ASP A 345 -7.29 1.78 -18.60
N GLU A 346 -7.38 2.15 -19.88
CA GLU A 346 -6.90 1.35 -21.00
C GLU A 346 -5.38 1.20 -21.01
N ALA A 347 -4.63 2.27 -20.73
CA ALA A 347 -3.17 2.25 -20.68
C ALA A 347 -2.66 1.40 -19.49
N VAL A 348 -3.36 1.42 -18.35
CA VAL A 348 -3.09 0.52 -17.22
C VAL A 348 -3.31 -0.94 -17.63
N VAL A 349 -4.42 -1.26 -18.29
CA VAL A 349 -4.70 -2.63 -18.79
C VAL A 349 -3.69 -3.07 -19.85
N GLU A 350 -3.28 -2.20 -20.76
CA GLU A 350 -2.27 -2.52 -21.77
C GLU A 350 -0.90 -2.80 -21.13
N LEU A 351 -0.43 -1.90 -20.26
CA LEU A 351 0.86 -2.02 -19.57
C LEU A 351 0.92 -3.28 -18.69
N ILE A 352 -0.17 -3.61 -18.00
CA ILE A 352 -0.32 -4.89 -17.27
C ILE A 352 -0.32 -6.09 -18.24
N SER A 353 -0.97 -5.98 -19.40
CA SER A 353 -0.99 -7.06 -20.40
C SER A 353 0.41 -7.33 -20.94
N GLN A 354 1.19 -6.30 -21.26
CA GLN A 354 2.59 -6.43 -21.66
C GLN A 354 3.43 -7.09 -20.55
N PHE A 355 3.26 -6.66 -19.29
CA PHE A 355 3.91 -7.26 -18.13
C PHE A 355 3.57 -8.74 -17.93
N LEU A 356 2.28 -9.11 -17.84
CA LEU A 356 1.85 -10.49 -17.57
C LEU A 356 2.23 -11.49 -18.67
N ASN A 357 2.48 -11.00 -19.89
CA ASN A 357 3.00 -11.82 -21.00
C ASN A 357 4.54 -11.88 -21.06
N SER A 358 5.28 -11.08 -20.27
CA SER A 358 6.75 -11.00 -20.35
C SER A 358 7.49 -12.22 -19.78
N ASP A 359 6.94 -12.89 -18.75
CA ASP A 359 7.49 -14.14 -18.21
C ASP A 359 6.40 -15.20 -18.02
N ARG A 360 6.71 -16.43 -18.45
CA ARG A 360 5.87 -17.63 -18.31
C ARG A 360 5.41 -17.87 -16.85
N LYS A 361 6.19 -17.46 -15.85
CA LYS A 361 5.91 -17.52 -14.41
C LYS A 361 4.69 -16.68 -14.00
N LEU A 362 4.43 -15.55 -14.67
CA LEU A 362 3.40 -14.57 -14.26
C LEU A 362 1.96 -15.04 -14.55
N ARG A 363 1.79 -16.11 -15.34
CA ARG A 363 0.48 -16.66 -15.74
C ARG A 363 -0.25 -17.42 -14.62
N ARG A 364 0.23 -17.30 -13.37
CA ARG A 364 -0.51 -17.62 -12.14
C ARG A 364 -1.47 -16.51 -11.70
N TYR A 365 -1.26 -15.29 -12.19
CA TYR A 365 -2.07 -14.12 -11.86
C TYR A 365 -3.27 -14.01 -12.80
N GLU A 366 -4.27 -13.21 -12.42
CA GLU A 366 -5.48 -13.03 -13.22
C GLU A 366 -5.21 -12.22 -14.50
N GLU A 367 -6.14 -12.34 -15.46
CA GLU A 367 -6.05 -11.69 -16.77
C GLU A 367 -6.02 -10.16 -16.65
N ALA A 368 -5.24 -9.51 -17.52
CA ALA A 368 -5.01 -8.07 -17.50
C ALA A 368 -6.28 -7.19 -17.37
N PRO A 369 -7.44 -7.48 -18.00
CA PRO A 369 -8.65 -6.67 -17.84
C PRO A 369 -9.29 -6.71 -16.43
N LYS A 370 -8.92 -7.68 -15.58
CA LYS A 370 -9.39 -7.78 -14.19
C LYS A 370 -8.34 -7.34 -13.17
N PHE A 371 -7.08 -7.33 -13.57
CA PHE A 371 -5.97 -7.10 -12.66
C PHE A 371 -5.95 -5.70 -12.03
N PRO A 372 -6.33 -4.58 -12.71
CA PRO A 372 -6.46 -3.27 -12.09
C PRO A 372 -7.32 -3.30 -10.83
N GLN A 373 -8.51 -3.90 -10.89
CA GLN A 373 -9.46 -4.02 -9.77
C GLN A 373 -8.89 -4.79 -8.57
N ILE A 374 -7.97 -5.73 -8.83
CA ILE A 374 -7.28 -6.48 -7.78
C ILE A 374 -6.15 -5.64 -7.17
N LEU A 375 -5.48 -4.79 -7.96
CA LEU A 375 -4.45 -3.86 -7.49
C LEU A 375 -5.06 -2.65 -6.75
N GLU A 376 -6.20 -2.13 -7.20
CA GLU A 376 -7.08 -1.17 -6.50
C GLU A 376 -7.40 -1.66 -5.09
N HIS A 377 -7.96 -2.86 -4.98
CA HIS A 377 -8.29 -3.46 -3.69
C HIS A 377 -7.05 -3.75 -2.83
N TYR A 378 -5.93 -4.13 -3.45
CA TYR A 378 -4.68 -4.38 -2.74
C TYR A 378 -4.05 -3.11 -2.14
N ARG A 379 -4.07 -1.98 -2.87
CA ARG A 379 -3.50 -0.69 -2.41
C ARG A 379 -4.41 0.11 -1.48
N ALA A 380 -5.69 -0.23 -1.38
CA ALA A 380 -6.68 0.48 -0.55
C ALA A 380 -6.45 0.26 0.96
N PHE A 381 -5.44 0.93 1.52
CA PHE A 381 -5.11 1.00 2.95
C PHE A 381 -4.27 2.26 3.24
N GLN A 382 -4.24 2.72 4.49
CA GLN A 382 -3.62 4.00 4.86
C GLN A 382 -2.11 4.02 4.59
N SER A 383 -1.60 5.16 4.11
CA SER A 383 -0.19 5.39 3.79
C SER A 383 0.41 4.33 2.86
N SER A 384 -0.38 3.81 1.90
CA SER A 384 0.08 2.79 0.95
C SER A 384 1.23 3.29 0.06
N ASN A 385 1.28 4.60 -0.22
CA ASN A 385 2.43 5.28 -0.84
C ASN A 385 3.73 5.05 -0.06
N LEU A 386 3.71 5.21 1.28
CA LEU A 386 4.86 4.95 2.14
C LEU A 386 5.20 3.45 2.17
N TYR A 387 4.19 2.56 2.22
CA TYR A 387 4.42 1.11 2.23
C TYR A 387 5.13 0.61 0.96
N PHE A 388 4.70 1.08 -0.22
CA PHE A 388 5.19 0.68 -1.53
C PHE A 388 6.45 1.44 -1.99
N GLY A 389 6.82 2.54 -1.31
CA GLY A 389 7.91 3.42 -1.76
C GLY A 389 7.57 4.13 -3.08
N ILE A 390 6.35 4.64 -3.20
CA ILE A 390 5.91 5.46 -4.33
C ILE A 390 6.70 6.79 -4.30
N ASP A 391 7.14 7.26 -5.47
CA ASP A 391 7.94 8.49 -5.59
C ASP A 391 7.17 9.69 -5.01
N ASP A 392 7.84 10.64 -4.36
CA ASP A 392 7.17 11.83 -3.83
C ASP A 392 6.49 12.65 -4.94
N LEU A 393 6.97 12.56 -6.19
CA LEU A 393 6.34 13.16 -7.38
C LEU A 393 5.08 12.46 -7.88
N ASP A 394 4.89 11.16 -7.59
CA ASP A 394 3.74 10.39 -8.07
C ASP A 394 2.51 10.66 -7.18
N PRO A 395 1.37 11.13 -7.69
CA PRO A 395 0.18 11.40 -6.88
C PRO A 395 -0.27 10.24 -5.99
N TYR A 396 -0.95 10.55 -4.87
CA TYR A 396 -1.68 9.54 -4.11
C TYR A 396 -2.69 8.84 -5.04
N ASN A 397 -2.70 7.50 -5.01
CA ASN A 397 -3.41 6.70 -6.00
C ASN A 397 -4.16 5.48 -5.42
N HIS A 398 -4.62 5.56 -4.17
CA HIS A 398 -5.37 4.47 -3.51
C HIS A 398 -6.77 4.91 -3.09
N THR A 399 -7.73 3.97 -3.08
CA THR A 399 -9.02 4.18 -2.40
C THR A 399 -8.77 4.45 -0.91
N VAL A 400 -9.40 5.49 -0.38
CA VAL A 400 -9.45 5.80 1.06
C VAL A 400 -10.81 5.48 1.65
N TYR A 401 -10.86 5.23 2.96
CA TYR A 401 -12.08 4.85 3.66
C TYR A 401 -12.45 5.81 4.79
N ARG A 402 -13.74 6.12 4.88
CA ARG A 402 -14.38 6.72 6.03
C ARG A 402 -14.60 5.62 7.07
N TYR A 403 -14.15 5.84 8.29
CA TYR A 403 -14.32 4.91 9.40
C TYR A 403 -15.63 5.22 10.12
N LEU A 404 -16.37 4.20 10.55
CA LEU A 404 -17.63 4.37 11.26
C LEU A 404 -17.45 4.01 12.74
N GLY A 405 -17.94 4.89 13.61
CA GLY A 405 -18.11 4.64 15.04
C GLY A 405 -19.22 3.63 15.33
N ASN A 406 -19.33 3.19 16.58
CA ASN A 406 -20.38 2.27 17.04
C ASN A 406 -21.81 2.85 16.94
N ASP A 407 -21.92 4.17 16.89
CA ASP A 407 -23.14 4.95 16.66
C ASP A 407 -23.37 5.30 15.18
N GLY A 408 -22.47 4.87 14.29
CA GLY A 408 -22.45 5.26 12.88
C GLY A 408 -21.82 6.62 12.59
N THR A 409 -21.30 7.34 13.59
CA THR A 409 -20.64 8.64 13.39
C THR A 409 -19.38 8.47 12.50
N PRO A 410 -19.19 9.31 11.47
CA PRO A 410 -18.05 9.22 10.57
C PRO A 410 -16.74 9.78 11.15
N PHE A 411 -15.63 9.10 10.84
CA PHE A 411 -14.25 9.47 11.15
C PHE A 411 -13.37 9.34 9.90
N TRP A 412 -12.32 10.16 9.82
CA TRP A 412 -11.23 9.99 8.85
C TRP A 412 -9.91 9.72 9.57
N ALA A 413 -9.08 8.85 8.99
CA ALA A 413 -7.66 8.89 9.30
C ALA A 413 -7.07 10.18 8.70
N LYS A 414 -6.16 10.87 9.42
CA LYS A 414 -5.59 12.15 8.97
C LYS A 414 -4.87 11.99 7.63
N GLN A 415 -4.11 10.90 7.47
CA GLN A 415 -3.42 10.54 6.24
C GLN A 415 -4.40 10.34 5.05
N ASP A 416 -5.49 9.59 5.25
CA ASP A 416 -6.52 9.36 4.23
C ASP A 416 -7.24 10.67 3.82
N PHE A 417 -7.38 11.63 4.75
CA PHE A 417 -7.97 12.93 4.44
C PHE A 417 -7.08 13.77 3.50
N LEU A 418 -5.75 13.66 3.57
CA LEU A 418 -4.83 14.31 2.63
C LEU A 418 -4.98 13.75 1.20
N VAL A 419 -5.18 12.44 1.07
CA VAL A 419 -5.46 11.75 -0.20
C VAL A 419 -6.82 12.19 -0.76
N LYS A 420 -7.83 12.32 0.10
CA LYS A 420 -9.14 12.87 -0.28
C LYS A 420 -8.99 14.31 -0.78
N MET A 421 -8.25 15.17 -0.09
CA MET A 421 -8.03 16.56 -0.48
C MET A 421 -7.27 16.69 -1.82
N GLN A 422 -6.28 15.84 -2.11
CA GLN A 422 -5.67 15.77 -3.44
C GLN A 422 -6.74 15.44 -4.51
N SER A 423 -7.66 14.54 -4.19
CA SER A 423 -8.73 14.09 -5.10
C SER A 423 -9.81 15.15 -5.32
N ASP A 424 -10.13 15.95 -4.30
CA ASP A 424 -11.00 17.12 -4.42
C ASP A 424 -10.32 18.21 -5.26
N LEU A 425 -9.06 18.55 -4.94
CA LEU A 425 -8.27 19.56 -5.66
C LEU A 425 -8.13 19.24 -7.16
N PHE A 426 -7.81 17.99 -7.51
CA PHE A 426 -7.71 17.56 -8.92
C PHE A 426 -9.08 17.43 -9.61
N ALA A 427 -10.17 17.25 -8.87
CA ALA A 427 -11.52 17.27 -9.43
C ALA A 427 -12.04 18.70 -9.67
N MET A 428 -11.66 19.65 -8.81
CA MET A 428 -11.97 21.08 -8.98
C MET A 428 -11.10 21.75 -10.05
N PHE A 429 -9.84 21.31 -10.20
CA PHE A 429 -8.88 21.86 -11.18
C PHE A 429 -8.33 20.75 -12.11
N PRO A 430 -9.15 20.19 -13.03
CA PRO A 430 -8.75 19.06 -13.87
C PRO A 430 -7.64 19.39 -14.87
N ASP A 431 -7.60 20.63 -15.37
CA ASP A 431 -6.60 21.11 -16.31
C ASP A 431 -5.30 21.62 -15.63
N MET A 432 -5.14 21.39 -14.31
CA MET A 432 -3.94 21.76 -13.56
C MET A 432 -2.67 21.15 -14.20
N LYS A 433 -1.67 22.00 -14.50
CA LYS A 433 -0.39 21.61 -15.12
C LYS A 433 0.38 20.55 -14.31
N LYS A 434 1.15 19.69 -15.00
CA LYS A 434 1.97 18.61 -14.40
C LYS A 434 2.81 19.08 -13.19
N PRO A 435 3.63 20.16 -13.28
CA PRO A 435 4.42 20.64 -12.15
C PRO A 435 3.56 21.09 -10.97
N CYS A 436 2.42 21.77 -11.20
CA CYS A 436 1.51 22.19 -10.13
C CYS A 436 0.88 20.99 -9.39
N ARG A 437 0.57 19.90 -10.11
CA ARG A 437 0.09 18.65 -9.49
C ARG A 437 1.18 17.98 -8.67
N GLN A 438 2.39 17.85 -9.22
CA GLN A 438 3.55 17.32 -8.50
C GLN A 438 3.84 18.15 -7.24
N TYR A 439 3.83 19.48 -7.34
CA TYR A 439 3.99 20.42 -6.22
C TYR A 439 2.93 20.19 -5.11
N ALA A 440 1.65 20.09 -5.48
CA ALA A 440 0.57 19.82 -4.53
C ALA A 440 0.74 18.45 -3.84
N THR A 441 1.15 17.42 -4.59
CA THR A 441 1.46 16.10 -4.03
C THR A 441 2.66 16.14 -3.08
N ILE A 442 3.75 16.84 -3.42
CA ILE A 442 4.92 17.03 -2.53
C ILE A 442 4.48 17.72 -1.24
N PHE A 443 3.72 18.82 -1.33
CA PHE A 443 3.25 19.56 -0.16
C PHE A 443 2.37 18.68 0.75
N LEU A 444 1.40 17.96 0.18
CA LEU A 444 0.52 17.08 0.95
C LEU A 444 1.25 15.86 1.53
N LYS A 445 2.30 15.35 0.89
CA LYS A 445 3.16 14.29 1.46
C LYS A 445 4.09 14.81 2.54
N SER A 446 4.53 16.06 2.47
CA SER A 446 5.25 16.69 3.58
C SER A 446 4.35 16.86 4.80
N ILE A 447 3.07 17.21 4.60
CA ILE A 447 2.08 17.17 5.69
C ILE A 447 1.94 15.73 6.22
N GLU A 448 1.88 14.70 5.37
CA GLU A 448 1.87 13.28 5.82
C GLU A 448 3.12 12.92 6.63
N LYS A 449 4.32 13.32 6.18
CA LYS A 449 5.60 13.17 6.91
C LYS A 449 5.53 13.88 8.28
N SER A 450 4.92 15.06 8.36
CA SER A 450 4.76 15.84 9.60
C SER A 450 3.76 15.26 10.61
N LEU A 451 2.83 14.40 10.16
CA LEU A 451 1.98 13.59 11.05
C LEU A 451 2.77 12.45 11.73
N GLY A 452 4.02 12.21 11.31
CA GLY A 452 4.89 11.18 11.83
C GLY A 452 4.42 9.77 11.50
N ASP A 453 4.98 8.79 12.19
CA ASP A 453 4.62 7.38 11.99
C ASP A 453 3.23 7.03 12.58
N THR A 454 2.67 7.86 13.47
CA THR A 454 1.40 7.57 14.16
C THR A 454 0.17 7.67 13.25
N LEU A 455 -0.70 6.65 13.30
CA LEU A 455 -1.99 6.68 12.62
C LEU A 455 -3.06 7.33 13.51
N GLU A 456 -3.55 8.49 13.09
CA GLU A 456 -4.46 9.32 13.87
C GLU A 456 -5.78 9.55 13.16
N TYR A 457 -6.85 9.70 13.95
CA TYR A 457 -8.22 9.86 13.45
C TYR A 457 -8.88 11.13 13.98
N PHE A 458 -9.77 11.73 13.18
CA PHE A 458 -10.66 12.80 13.63
C PHE A 458 -12.12 12.48 13.29
N ASN A 459 -13.03 12.93 14.16
CA ASN A 459 -14.48 12.76 14.03
C ASN A 459 -15.02 13.83 13.05
N GLU A 460 -15.49 13.40 11.87
CA GLU A 460 -15.96 14.29 10.81
C GLU A 460 -17.19 15.09 11.24
N GLN A 461 -18.11 14.47 11.98
CA GLN A 461 -19.34 15.12 12.44
C GLN A 461 -19.05 16.24 13.44
N ARG A 462 -18.15 15.99 14.40
CA ARG A 462 -17.67 16.97 15.40
C ARG A 462 -16.95 18.15 14.76
N PHE A 463 -16.20 17.92 13.68
CA PHE A 463 -15.46 18.95 12.95
C PHE A 463 -16.11 19.33 11.61
N SER A 464 -17.41 19.05 11.44
CA SER A 464 -18.12 19.18 10.15
C SER A 464 -18.19 20.60 9.60
N LYS A 465 -18.15 21.63 10.47
CA LYS A 465 -17.94 23.01 10.04
C LYS A 465 -16.54 23.18 9.44
N ASN A 466 -15.51 22.81 10.18
CA ASN A 466 -14.11 22.96 9.77
C ASN A 466 -13.82 22.22 8.45
N VAL A 467 -14.39 21.02 8.27
CA VAL A 467 -14.31 20.24 7.02
C VAL A 467 -15.00 20.96 5.86
N ARG A 468 -16.12 21.67 6.10
CA ARG A 468 -16.76 22.51 5.08
C ARG A 468 -15.95 23.75 4.77
N ASP A 469 -15.51 24.49 5.79
CA ASP A 469 -14.67 25.68 5.65
C ASP A 469 -13.41 25.35 4.80
N ILE A 470 -12.80 24.17 5.01
CA ILE A 470 -11.67 23.65 4.22
C ILE A 470 -11.99 23.53 2.71
N TYR A 471 -13.22 23.13 2.34
CA TYR A 471 -13.65 23.07 0.94
C TYR A 471 -14.05 24.43 0.38
N GLU A 472 -14.71 25.29 1.16
CA GLU A 472 -15.05 26.66 0.76
C GLU A 472 -13.77 27.47 0.45
N ILE A 473 -12.73 27.32 1.28
CA ILE A 473 -11.39 27.89 1.03
C ILE A 473 -10.71 27.23 -0.19
N MET A 474 -10.89 25.91 -0.41
CA MET A 474 -10.36 25.21 -1.60
C MET A 474 -10.95 25.78 -2.89
N GLU A 475 -12.28 25.95 -2.94
CA GLU A 475 -12.99 26.48 -4.10
C GLU A 475 -12.55 27.91 -4.43
N GLU A 476 -12.36 28.77 -3.41
CA GLU A 476 -11.83 30.13 -3.59
C GLU A 476 -10.40 30.12 -4.18
N HIS A 477 -9.50 29.31 -3.64
CA HIS A 477 -8.11 29.26 -4.10
C HIS A 477 -7.99 28.63 -5.50
N VAL A 478 -8.75 27.57 -5.79
CA VAL A 478 -8.82 26.99 -7.14
C VAL A 478 -9.39 27.99 -8.14
N TYR A 479 -10.46 28.71 -7.79
CA TYR A 479 -11.02 29.76 -8.63
C TYR A 479 -10.02 30.91 -8.93
N PHE A 480 -9.08 31.19 -8.04
CA PHE A 480 -8.01 32.16 -8.31
C PHE A 480 -6.86 31.59 -9.15
N ALA A 481 -6.63 30.28 -9.13
CA ALA A 481 -5.54 29.56 -9.81
C ALA A 481 -5.90 29.09 -11.24
N ASP A 482 -7.15 28.67 -11.49
CA ASP A 482 -7.67 28.31 -12.82
C ASP A 482 -7.82 29.52 -13.75
N ARG A 483 -7.91 30.73 -13.18
CA ARG A 483 -8.02 31.97 -13.93
C ARG A 483 -6.70 32.32 -14.63
N PRO A 484 -6.68 32.47 -15.98
CA PRO A 484 -5.52 32.96 -16.70
C PRO A 484 -5.00 34.27 -16.11
N LEU A 485 -3.68 34.40 -15.98
CA LEU A 485 -3.05 35.64 -15.53
C LEU A 485 -3.49 36.83 -16.40
N ASP A 486 -4.29 37.73 -15.83
CA ASP A 486 -4.63 38.99 -16.48
C ASP A 486 -3.39 39.91 -16.59
N GLU A 487 -3.44 40.92 -17.46
CA GLU A 487 -2.28 41.79 -17.69
C GLU A 487 -1.85 42.57 -16.43
N LYS A 488 -2.72 42.77 -15.44
CA LYS A 488 -2.33 43.39 -14.16
C LYS A 488 -1.54 42.39 -13.32
N ARG A 489 -2.02 41.15 -13.17
CA ARG A 489 -1.29 40.04 -12.51
C ARG A 489 0.05 39.76 -13.18
N LYS A 490 0.09 39.68 -14.52
CA LYS A 490 1.32 39.53 -15.30
C LYS A 490 2.34 40.63 -15.01
N ASN A 491 1.91 41.90 -15.02
CA ASN A 491 2.79 43.02 -14.73
C ASN A 491 3.22 43.09 -13.25
N GLN A 492 2.45 42.53 -12.32
CA GLN A 492 2.90 42.31 -10.93
C GLN A 492 4.00 41.23 -10.84
N ILE A 493 3.88 40.13 -11.59
CA ILE A 493 4.87 39.02 -11.55
C ILE A 493 6.18 39.39 -12.28
N LYS A 494 6.11 40.13 -13.41
CA LYS A 494 7.30 40.68 -14.11
C LYS A 494 8.25 41.40 -13.17
N GLY A 495 7.70 42.26 -12.30
CA GLY A 495 8.48 43.14 -11.44
C GLY A 495 9.33 42.44 -10.37
N HIS A 496 9.21 41.12 -10.21
CA HIS A 496 9.86 40.39 -9.13
C HIS A 496 10.72 39.18 -9.53
N TYR A 497 10.41 38.45 -10.63
CA TYR A 497 11.05 37.14 -10.87
C TYR A 497 11.64 36.89 -12.26
N TYR A 498 10.88 37.02 -13.37
CA TYR A 498 11.20 36.32 -14.62
C TYR A 498 11.47 37.20 -15.87
N ASP A 499 11.80 38.49 -15.69
CA ASP A 499 12.09 39.44 -16.78
C ASP A 499 13.61 39.75 -16.92
N LYS A 500 14.47 38.84 -16.44
CA LYS A 500 15.94 38.91 -16.52
C LYS A 500 16.50 37.82 -17.43
N GLU A 501 17.46 38.18 -18.28
CA GLU A 501 18.20 37.24 -19.15
C GLU A 501 19.06 36.22 -18.36
N GLU A 502 19.23 36.43 -17.04
CA GLU A 502 20.04 35.61 -16.11
C GLU A 502 19.17 34.72 -15.20
N THR A 503 17.94 34.39 -15.59
CA THR A 503 17.04 33.54 -14.78
C THR A 503 17.46 32.06 -14.87
N ASP A 504 18.37 31.63 -13.99
CA ASP A 504 18.84 30.23 -13.94
C ASP A 504 17.94 29.29 -13.11
N LEU A 505 18.24 27.99 -13.17
CA LEU A 505 17.54 26.94 -12.44
C LEU A 505 17.62 27.13 -10.90
N GLN A 506 18.71 27.68 -10.39
CA GLN A 506 18.90 27.87 -8.95
C GLN A 506 17.98 28.99 -8.44
N PHE A 507 17.88 30.11 -9.17
CA PHE A 507 16.93 31.18 -8.87
C PHE A 507 15.47 30.70 -8.91
N VAL A 508 15.11 29.81 -9.85
CA VAL A 508 13.79 29.17 -9.87
C VAL A 508 13.59 28.31 -8.62
N ILE A 509 14.53 27.41 -8.31
CA ILE A 509 14.48 26.55 -7.12
C ILE A 509 14.31 27.37 -5.84
N ASP A 510 15.17 28.36 -5.60
CA ASP A 510 15.15 29.18 -4.39
C ASP A 510 13.87 30.01 -4.28
N SER A 511 13.36 30.53 -5.41
CA SER A 511 12.05 31.21 -5.45
C SER A 511 10.92 30.27 -4.99
N PHE A 512 10.88 29.03 -5.50
CA PHE A 512 9.87 28.04 -5.09
C PHE A 512 10.07 27.56 -3.64
N LYS A 513 11.31 27.47 -3.13
CA LYS A 513 11.57 27.14 -1.71
C LYS A 513 10.94 28.15 -0.75
N THR A 514 10.86 29.44 -1.12
CA THR A 514 10.18 30.46 -0.28
C THR A 514 8.68 30.19 -0.06
N LEU A 515 8.06 29.31 -0.84
CA LEU A 515 6.66 28.93 -0.73
C LEU A 515 6.42 27.76 0.25
N PHE A 516 7.48 27.05 0.66
CA PHE A 516 7.39 25.93 1.59
C PHE A 516 7.76 26.36 3.03
N PRO A 517 7.13 25.77 4.06
CA PRO A 517 7.63 25.83 5.42
C PRO A 517 9.04 25.22 5.54
N ALA A 518 9.84 25.70 6.50
CA ALA A 518 11.29 25.41 6.60
C ALA A 518 11.69 23.96 6.97
N GLU A 519 10.74 23.03 7.07
CA GLU A 519 10.94 21.65 7.54
C GLU A 519 10.80 20.60 6.40
N TYR A 520 10.90 21.04 5.14
CA TYR A 520 10.42 20.29 3.97
C TYR A 520 11.52 19.58 3.16
N ASP A 521 11.09 18.60 2.36
CA ASP A 521 11.94 17.73 1.53
C ASP A 521 12.33 18.41 0.20
N ASP A 522 13.51 19.03 0.20
CA ASP A 522 14.07 19.76 -0.95
C ASP A 522 14.30 18.88 -2.19
N ASP A 523 14.69 17.61 -2.04
CA ASP A 523 15.12 16.75 -3.15
C ASP A 523 13.97 16.42 -4.12
N ALA A 524 12.75 16.28 -3.58
CA ALA A 524 11.56 16.08 -4.40
C ALA A 524 11.20 17.36 -5.20
N LEU A 525 11.29 18.54 -4.56
CA LEU A 525 11.04 19.82 -5.22
C LEU A 525 12.06 20.11 -6.31
N ILE A 526 13.35 19.98 -5.99
CA ILE A 526 14.46 20.21 -6.92
C ILE A 526 14.32 19.30 -8.15
N ARG A 527 13.95 18.03 -7.96
CA ARG A 527 13.68 17.11 -9.08
C ARG A 527 12.51 17.56 -9.94
N CYS A 528 11.37 17.93 -9.33
CA CYS A 528 10.20 18.44 -10.06
C CYS A 528 10.52 19.67 -10.92
N LEU A 529 11.24 20.65 -10.35
CA LEU A 529 11.60 21.88 -11.05
C LEU A 529 12.67 21.64 -12.12
N SER A 530 13.61 20.72 -11.89
CA SER A 530 14.62 20.32 -12.88
C SER A 530 13.99 19.59 -14.08
N GLU A 531 13.04 18.68 -13.84
CA GLU A 531 12.24 18.02 -14.89
C GLU A 531 11.50 19.07 -15.72
N PHE A 532 10.83 20.03 -15.07
CA PHE A 532 10.10 21.11 -15.75
C PHE A 532 11.04 22.03 -16.57
N CYS A 533 12.19 22.41 -16.02
CA CYS A 533 13.20 23.22 -16.74
C CYS A 533 13.83 22.48 -17.92
N ALA A 534 13.96 21.15 -17.86
CA ALA A 534 14.40 20.34 -18.99
C ALA A 534 13.32 20.24 -20.09
N GLU A 535 12.04 20.08 -19.71
CA GLU A 535 10.91 20.04 -20.65
C GLU A 535 10.68 21.40 -21.33
N THR A 536 10.73 22.51 -20.58
CA THR A 536 10.50 23.88 -21.07
C THR A 536 11.48 24.85 -20.43
N PRO A 537 12.65 25.13 -21.03
CA PRO A 537 13.65 26.04 -20.44
C PRO A 537 13.11 27.47 -20.17
N PRO A 538 13.40 28.08 -18.99
CA PRO A 538 12.83 29.36 -18.56
C PRO A 538 13.03 30.52 -19.54
N GLU A 539 14.12 30.53 -20.30
CA GLU A 539 14.48 31.59 -21.25
C GLU A 539 13.60 31.53 -22.52
N LYS A 540 12.90 30.42 -22.76
CA LYS A 540 12.04 30.20 -23.93
C LYS A 540 10.57 30.50 -23.65
N ASP A 541 10.10 30.27 -22.42
CA ASP A 541 8.74 30.58 -21.99
C ASP A 541 8.69 30.98 -20.49
N PRO A 542 9.20 32.18 -20.14
CA PRO A 542 9.17 32.67 -18.75
C PRO A 542 7.74 32.90 -18.24
N TRP A 543 6.75 32.95 -19.15
CA TRP A 543 5.34 33.08 -18.79
C TRP A 543 4.77 31.77 -18.25
N ASN A 544 5.21 30.62 -18.75
CA ASN A 544 4.86 29.34 -18.17
C ASN A 544 5.40 29.20 -16.73
N TYR A 545 6.59 29.75 -16.43
CA TYR A 545 7.15 29.81 -15.07
C TYR A 545 6.38 30.76 -14.17
N ALA A 546 6.11 31.98 -14.63
CA ALA A 546 5.29 32.95 -13.91
C ALA A 546 3.91 32.38 -13.50
N ASP A 547 3.29 31.62 -14.40
CA ASP A 547 1.99 30.97 -14.22
C ASP A 547 2.06 29.76 -13.27
N VAL A 548 3.02 28.84 -13.46
CA VAL A 548 3.21 27.69 -12.55
C VAL A 548 3.59 28.16 -11.14
N PHE A 549 4.49 29.14 -11.00
CA PHE A 549 4.86 29.73 -9.71
C PHE A 549 3.67 30.41 -9.02
N PHE A 550 2.86 31.17 -9.76
CA PHE A 550 1.65 31.80 -9.21
C PHE A 550 0.65 30.75 -8.70
N VAL A 551 0.38 29.68 -9.48
CA VAL A 551 -0.49 28.58 -9.05
C VAL A 551 0.07 27.87 -7.83
N CYS A 552 1.37 27.53 -7.81
CA CYS A 552 2.00 26.86 -6.67
C CYS A 552 2.00 27.74 -5.42
N ARG A 553 2.15 29.06 -5.55
CA ARG A 553 1.97 30.01 -4.45
C ARG A 553 0.54 29.98 -3.90
N VAL A 554 -0.48 30.10 -4.74
CA VAL A 554 -1.89 30.05 -4.30
C VAL A 554 -2.22 28.72 -3.60
N LEU A 555 -1.65 27.61 -4.06
CA LEU A 555 -1.75 26.31 -3.38
C LEU A 555 -1.01 26.29 -2.04
N SER A 556 0.12 26.98 -1.92
CA SER A 556 0.90 27.06 -0.68
C SER A 556 0.24 27.93 0.37
N ASP A 557 -0.29 29.09 -0.04
CA ASP A 557 -1.09 29.97 0.81
C ASP A 557 -2.29 29.17 1.38
N TYR A 558 -2.99 28.40 0.53
CA TYR A 558 -4.06 27.47 0.92
C TYR A 558 -3.63 26.40 1.94
N PHE A 559 -2.57 25.63 1.66
CA PHE A 559 -2.10 24.58 2.57
C PHE A 559 -1.55 25.15 3.90
N CYS A 560 -0.91 26.32 3.87
CA CYS A 560 -0.43 27.00 5.07
C CYS A 560 -1.58 27.49 5.95
N ASP A 561 -2.60 28.14 5.39
CA ASP A 561 -3.75 28.59 6.20
C ASP A 561 -4.55 27.41 6.74
N MET A 562 -4.71 26.31 6.02
CA MET A 562 -5.35 25.10 6.57
C MET A 562 -4.56 24.46 7.72
N THR A 563 -3.26 24.23 7.56
CA THR A 563 -2.41 23.60 8.58
C THR A 563 -2.29 24.45 9.85
N LYS A 564 -2.44 25.78 9.70
CA LYS A 564 -2.49 26.79 10.77
C LYS A 564 -3.85 26.88 11.46
N ASN A 565 -4.94 26.93 10.69
CA ASN A 565 -6.29 27.16 11.22
C ASN A 565 -6.98 25.86 11.73
N TYR A 566 -6.60 24.69 11.20
CA TYR A 566 -7.18 23.39 11.56
C TYR A 566 -6.12 22.37 12.04
N PRO A 567 -5.29 22.69 13.04
CA PRO A 567 -4.18 21.83 13.46
C PRO A 567 -4.64 20.46 14.01
N HIS A 568 -5.88 20.36 14.50
CA HIS A 568 -6.50 19.11 14.93
C HIS A 568 -6.77 18.11 13.79
N ILE A 569 -6.76 18.56 12.52
CA ILE A 569 -6.82 17.73 11.31
C ILE A 569 -5.41 17.49 10.75
N PHE A 570 -4.56 18.52 10.74
CA PHE A 570 -3.31 18.52 9.96
C PHE A 570 -2.00 18.35 10.74
N LYS A 571 -2.03 18.31 12.07
CA LYS A 571 -0.85 18.09 12.92
C LYS A 571 -1.10 16.90 13.86
N PRO A 572 -0.04 16.24 14.39
CA PRO A 572 -0.18 15.23 15.44
C PRO A 572 -1.00 15.75 16.62
N TYR A 573 -1.75 14.87 17.30
CA TYR A 573 -2.36 15.25 18.58
C TYR A 573 -1.30 15.44 19.65
N CYS A 574 -1.47 16.48 20.48
CA CYS A 574 -0.51 16.87 21.51
C CYS A 574 -1.22 17.04 22.84
N GLN A 575 -0.70 16.40 23.89
CA GLN A 575 -1.33 16.36 25.22
C GLN A 575 -1.66 17.75 25.80
N THR A 576 -0.88 18.77 25.44
CA THR A 576 -1.02 20.15 25.97
C THR A 576 -1.98 21.04 25.20
N THR A 577 -2.13 20.86 23.88
CA THR A 577 -2.83 21.82 22.99
C THR A 577 -4.03 21.22 22.26
N CYS A 578 -4.00 19.91 21.96
CA CYS A 578 -5.10 19.21 21.32
C CYS A 578 -5.06 17.73 21.75
N PRO A 579 -5.65 17.38 22.91
CA PRO A 579 -5.60 16.03 23.43
C PRO A 579 -6.26 15.04 22.45
N LYS A 580 -5.57 13.92 22.21
CA LYS A 580 -5.98 12.85 21.31
C LYS A 580 -7.37 12.30 21.70
N PRO A 581 -8.33 12.17 20.78
CA PRO A 581 -9.60 11.49 21.07
C PRO A 581 -9.37 10.03 21.48
N LEU A 582 -10.20 9.49 22.38
CA LEU A 582 -10.16 8.08 22.74
C LEU A 582 -10.89 7.26 21.67
N TYR A 583 -10.13 6.55 20.83
CA TYR A 583 -10.69 5.68 19.79
C TYR A 583 -9.96 4.34 19.76
N LEU A 584 -10.69 3.26 19.46
CA LEU A 584 -10.19 1.88 19.46
C LEU A 584 -10.62 1.17 18.18
N ARG A 585 -9.68 0.53 17.48
CA ARG A 585 -9.97 -0.12 16.20
C ARG A 585 -10.52 -1.53 16.40
N VAL A 586 -11.65 -1.82 15.76
CA VAL A 586 -12.31 -3.13 15.78
C VAL A 586 -12.22 -3.75 14.38
N PHE A 587 -11.46 -4.83 14.26
CA PHE A 587 -11.20 -5.53 13.03
C PHE A 587 -12.23 -6.63 12.78
N ASN A 588 -13.13 -6.40 11.83
CA ASN A 588 -14.07 -7.41 11.35
C ASN A 588 -13.30 -8.42 10.48
N TYR A 589 -13.20 -9.68 10.93
CA TYR A 589 -12.51 -10.74 10.21
C TYR A 589 -13.36 -12.03 10.19
N ASN A 590 -13.95 -12.32 9.03
CA ASN A 590 -15.07 -13.24 8.87
C ASN A 590 -16.26 -12.84 9.78
N GLN A 591 -16.49 -13.59 10.86
CA GLN A 591 -17.54 -13.34 11.86
C GLN A 591 -16.98 -12.77 13.17
N LEU A 592 -15.64 -12.74 13.33
CA LEU A 592 -14.98 -12.29 14.56
C LEU A 592 -14.83 -10.76 14.56
N ARG A 593 -14.99 -10.15 15.74
CA ARG A 593 -14.72 -8.72 15.98
C ARG A 593 -13.47 -8.60 16.84
N LEU A 594 -12.31 -8.44 16.21
CA LEU A 594 -11.01 -8.53 16.87
C LEU A 594 -10.47 -7.16 17.27
N VAL A 595 -9.96 -7.02 18.48
CA VAL A 595 -9.29 -5.82 18.99
C VAL A 595 -7.82 -6.14 19.22
N MET A 596 -6.91 -5.27 18.76
CA MET A 596 -5.49 -5.40 19.08
C MET A 596 -5.24 -5.06 20.56
N THR A 597 -4.61 -5.98 21.29
CA THR A 597 -4.32 -5.82 22.73
C THR A 597 -3.44 -4.62 23.03
N ASP A 598 -2.45 -4.36 22.17
CA ASP A 598 -1.58 -3.17 22.26
C ASP A 598 -2.43 -1.88 22.19
N GLU A 599 -3.34 -1.79 21.21
CA GLU A 599 -4.18 -0.61 20.99
C GLU A 599 -5.24 -0.44 22.09
N LEU A 600 -5.77 -1.54 22.64
CA LEU A 600 -6.63 -1.52 23.83
C LEU A 600 -5.89 -0.99 25.05
N THR A 601 -4.67 -1.46 25.29
CA THR A 601 -3.84 -1.06 26.43
C THR A 601 -3.51 0.44 26.36
N ASP A 602 -3.08 0.93 25.19
CA ASP A 602 -2.76 2.35 24.98
C ASP A 602 -3.98 3.25 25.24
N VAL A 603 -5.17 2.86 24.76
CA VAL A 603 -6.41 3.65 24.90
C VAL A 603 -6.95 3.62 26.33
N ILE A 604 -6.88 2.47 27.02
CA ILE A 604 -7.28 2.35 28.43
C ILE A 604 -6.31 3.15 29.32
N ASN A 605 -5.00 3.09 29.06
CA ASN A 605 -4.02 3.96 29.71
C ASN A 605 -4.37 5.44 29.55
N GLN A 606 -4.66 5.87 28.32
CA GLN A 606 -5.03 7.24 28.02
C GLN A 606 -6.36 7.65 28.71
N LYS A 607 -7.32 6.72 28.86
CA LYS A 607 -8.60 6.93 29.57
C LYS A 607 -8.43 7.04 31.09
N LEU A 608 -7.48 6.32 31.67
CA LEU A 608 -7.24 6.29 33.12
C LEU A 608 -6.14 7.25 33.60
N GLY A 609 -5.34 7.81 32.70
CA GLY A 609 -4.15 8.61 33.06
C GLY A 609 -2.97 7.76 33.54
N THR A 610 -2.94 6.47 33.20
CA THR A 610 -1.86 5.53 33.56
C THR A 610 -0.85 5.38 32.42
N ASN A 611 0.37 4.95 32.77
CA ASN A 611 1.47 4.69 31.84
C ASN A 611 1.92 3.22 31.92
N GLU A 612 0.97 2.27 31.94
CA GLU A 612 1.31 0.85 31.92
C GLU A 612 1.91 0.47 30.56
N ALA A 613 3.16 0.02 30.54
CA ALA A 613 3.83 -0.33 29.30
C ALA A 613 3.10 -1.51 28.62
N SER A 614 2.55 -1.25 27.42
CA SER A 614 2.01 -2.27 26.54
C SER A 614 3.04 -3.39 26.34
N LYS A 615 2.66 -4.64 26.64
CA LYS A 615 3.51 -5.84 26.49
C LYS A 615 3.65 -6.26 25.01
N SER A 616 3.74 -5.29 24.09
CA SER A 616 3.76 -5.55 22.65
C SER A 616 5.00 -6.37 22.27
N SER A 617 4.79 -7.45 21.51
CA SER A 617 5.89 -8.28 21.04
C SER A 617 6.62 -7.58 19.89
N GLU A 618 7.96 -7.67 19.82
CA GLU A 618 8.72 -7.22 18.64
C GLU A 618 8.21 -7.85 17.32
N LYS A 619 7.59 -9.03 17.43
CA LYS A 619 7.17 -9.85 16.29
C LYS A 619 5.68 -9.74 15.99
N TYR A 620 4.84 -9.54 17.01
CA TYR A 620 3.38 -9.63 16.88
C TYR A 620 2.66 -8.51 17.63
N SER A 621 1.43 -8.29 17.22
CA SER A 621 0.39 -7.70 18.07
C SER A 621 -0.69 -8.77 18.26
N LEU A 622 -0.98 -9.10 19.52
CA LEU A 622 -2.00 -10.09 19.89
C LEU A 622 -3.39 -9.46 19.75
N THR A 623 -4.43 -10.26 19.53
CA THR A 623 -5.82 -9.79 19.61
C THR A 623 -6.61 -10.48 20.70
N ILE A 624 -7.69 -9.84 21.12
CA ILE A 624 -8.77 -10.38 21.93
C ILE A 624 -10.09 -10.17 21.15
N GLU A 625 -11.09 -11.01 21.31
CA GLU A 625 -12.40 -10.76 20.71
C GLU A 625 -13.17 -9.70 21.53
N LEU A 626 -13.85 -8.78 20.85
CA LEU A 626 -14.63 -7.71 21.48
C LEU A 626 -15.71 -8.27 22.42
N GLY A 627 -16.26 -9.45 22.12
CA GLY A 627 -17.16 -10.17 23.01
C GLY A 627 -16.49 -10.56 24.34
N GLU A 628 -15.27 -11.07 24.31
CA GLU A 628 -14.50 -11.45 25.50
C GLU A 628 -14.17 -10.23 26.38
N ILE A 629 -13.86 -9.08 25.78
CA ILE A 629 -13.70 -7.81 26.53
C ILE A 629 -15.00 -7.44 27.26
N LEU A 630 -16.13 -7.45 26.53
CA LEU A 630 -17.43 -7.02 27.04
C LEU A 630 -18.00 -7.99 28.09
N GLU A 631 -17.73 -9.29 27.96
CA GLU A 631 -18.10 -10.31 28.96
C GLU A 631 -17.25 -10.17 30.24
N LYS A 632 -15.92 -10.01 30.10
CA LYS A 632 -15.01 -9.96 31.25
C LYS A 632 -15.09 -8.66 32.04
N TYR A 633 -15.20 -7.51 31.37
CA TYR A 633 -15.12 -6.19 32.00
C TYR A 633 -16.45 -5.41 32.00
N GLY A 634 -17.49 -5.95 31.34
CA GLY A 634 -18.79 -5.30 31.17
C GLY A 634 -18.79 -4.23 30.07
N SER A 635 -19.99 -3.87 29.60
CA SER A 635 -20.21 -2.83 28.58
C SER A 635 -19.49 -1.52 28.90
N ASN A 636 -19.58 -1.09 30.16
CA ASN A 636 -19.18 0.23 30.61
C ASN A 636 -17.64 0.41 30.62
N TYR A 637 -16.88 -0.67 30.49
CA TYR A 637 -15.42 -0.62 30.37
C TYR A 637 -14.98 0.23 29.16
N LEU A 638 -15.75 0.17 28.06
CA LEU A 638 -15.47 0.91 26.83
C LEU A 638 -16.23 2.25 26.73
N ASP A 639 -16.95 2.68 27.77
CA ASP A 639 -17.67 3.97 27.78
C ASP A 639 -16.73 5.14 27.44
N GLY A 640 -17.15 6.00 26.51
CA GLY A 640 -16.36 7.16 26.08
C GLY A 640 -15.14 6.83 25.19
N ILE A 641 -15.07 5.61 24.64
CA ILE A 641 -14.10 5.22 23.60
C ILE A 641 -14.86 5.01 22.28
N ASP A 642 -14.47 5.74 21.24
CA ASP A 642 -15.02 5.60 19.89
C ASP A 642 -14.53 4.29 19.24
N LEU A 643 -15.40 3.29 19.10
CA LEU A 643 -15.05 2.02 18.44
C LEU A 643 -15.10 2.18 16.91
N LEU A 644 -13.93 2.18 16.27
CA LEU A 644 -13.78 2.38 14.83
C LEU A 644 -13.73 1.04 14.09
N PHE A 645 -14.78 0.70 13.36
CA PHE A 645 -14.87 -0.59 12.68
C PHE A 645 -14.10 -0.58 11.35
N SER A 646 -13.35 -1.66 11.09
CA SER A 646 -12.57 -1.85 9.87
C SER A 646 -12.62 -3.31 9.40
N THR A 647 -12.89 -3.54 8.12
CA THR A 647 -13.01 -4.90 7.56
C THR A 647 -11.68 -5.36 6.97
N ILE A 648 -11.19 -6.51 7.43
CA ILE A 648 -9.98 -7.14 6.89
C ILE A 648 -10.38 -8.07 5.74
N ASP A 649 -10.21 -7.58 4.51
CA ASP A 649 -10.47 -8.37 3.32
C ASP A 649 -9.35 -9.39 3.03
N ARG A 650 -9.77 -10.61 2.70
CA ARG A 650 -8.90 -11.72 2.27
C ARG A 650 -8.64 -11.65 0.75
N ALA A 651 -8.02 -10.55 0.31
CA ALA A 651 -7.80 -10.20 -1.10
C ALA A 651 -6.77 -11.09 -1.87
N GLY A 652 -6.72 -12.40 -1.59
CA GLY A 652 -5.87 -13.42 -2.22
C GLY A 652 -4.36 -13.31 -1.95
N ASN A 653 -3.89 -12.13 -1.55
CA ASN A 653 -2.49 -11.81 -1.28
C ASN A 653 -2.34 -11.10 0.08
N LEU A 654 -1.09 -10.90 0.49
CA LEU A 654 -0.70 -10.32 1.77
C LEU A 654 -0.98 -8.80 1.83
N LYS A 655 -2.24 -8.41 2.03
CA LYS A 655 -2.62 -6.99 2.20
C LYS A 655 -2.03 -6.43 3.51
N PRO A 656 -1.34 -5.28 3.49
CA PRO A 656 -0.80 -4.66 4.71
C PRO A 656 -1.88 -4.01 5.57
N LEU A 657 -1.57 -3.83 6.86
CA LEU A 657 -2.34 -3.03 7.80
C LEU A 657 -1.40 -2.03 8.50
N ARG A 658 -1.79 -0.75 8.56
CA ARG A 658 -1.06 0.30 9.30
C ARG A 658 -1.40 0.19 10.79
N MET A 659 -0.40 0.27 11.67
CA MET A 659 -0.58 0.22 13.14
C MET A 659 -0.78 1.62 13.72
N LEU A 660 -1.44 1.76 14.89
CA LEU A 660 -1.54 3.08 15.56
C LEU A 660 -0.18 3.65 15.96
N ALA A 661 0.72 2.82 16.50
CA ALA A 661 2.10 3.19 16.83
C ALA A 661 3.06 3.22 15.61
N GLY A 662 2.53 3.15 14.39
CA GLY A 662 3.30 3.24 13.15
C GLY A 662 3.90 1.95 12.63
N GLY A 663 4.51 2.04 11.45
CA GLY A 663 4.86 0.86 10.65
C GLY A 663 3.65 0.03 10.22
N PHE A 664 3.90 -1.21 9.82
CA PHE A 664 2.89 -2.09 9.20
C PHE A 664 2.93 -3.51 9.77
N SER A 665 1.76 -4.17 9.81
CA SER A 665 1.61 -5.58 10.13
C SER A 665 0.78 -6.31 9.06
N TYR A 666 0.66 -7.63 9.23
CA TYR A 666 -0.17 -8.51 8.41
C TYR A 666 -0.97 -9.48 9.29
N PRO A 667 -2.20 -9.86 8.92
CA PRO A 667 -2.88 -11.03 9.47
C PRO A 667 -1.98 -12.28 9.40
N SER A 668 -1.69 -12.93 10.54
CA SER A 668 -0.70 -14.03 10.58
C SER A 668 -1.05 -15.21 9.68
N THR A 669 -2.34 -15.49 9.44
CA THR A 669 -2.78 -16.48 8.44
C THR A 669 -2.42 -16.08 7.01
N MET A 670 -2.62 -14.82 6.64
CA MET A 670 -2.30 -14.35 5.28
C MET A 670 -0.78 -14.35 5.06
N ALA A 671 -0.01 -13.99 6.09
CA ALA A 671 1.46 -14.08 6.08
C ALA A 671 1.96 -15.53 5.96
N PHE A 672 1.31 -16.48 6.65
CA PHE A 672 1.60 -17.90 6.52
C PHE A 672 1.23 -18.43 5.11
N VAL A 673 0.05 -18.09 4.57
CA VAL A 673 -0.37 -18.51 3.22
C VAL A 673 0.57 -17.96 2.14
N ASP A 674 0.99 -16.69 2.24
CA ASP A 674 1.96 -16.08 1.32
C ASP A 674 3.31 -16.82 1.33
N LEU A 675 3.82 -17.12 2.53
CA LEU A 675 5.06 -17.88 2.71
C LEU A 675 4.95 -19.31 2.17
N MET A 676 3.78 -19.94 2.34
CA MET A 676 3.50 -21.27 1.78
C MET A 676 3.46 -21.21 0.26
N GLN A 677 2.79 -20.24 -0.37
CA GLN A 677 2.84 -20.02 -1.83
C GLN A 677 4.26 -19.86 -2.37
N ARG A 678 5.14 -19.17 -1.62
CA ARG A 678 6.55 -19.03 -2.00
C ARG A 678 7.31 -20.35 -1.83
N THR A 679 6.96 -21.16 -0.84
CA THR A 679 7.52 -22.50 -0.62
C THR A 679 7.07 -23.53 -1.69
N THR A 680 5.80 -23.51 -2.10
CA THR A 680 5.17 -24.47 -3.02
C THR A 680 5.42 -24.13 -4.49
N LEU A 681 5.21 -22.88 -4.90
CA LEU A 681 5.25 -22.45 -6.30
C LEU A 681 6.58 -21.82 -6.71
N CYS A 682 7.21 -21.05 -5.82
CA CYS A 682 8.41 -20.26 -6.15
C CYS A 682 9.70 -21.06 -5.92
N TRP A 683 9.98 -21.44 -4.68
CA TRP A 683 11.13 -22.26 -4.31
C TRP A 683 10.93 -23.75 -4.66
N LYS A 684 9.66 -24.17 -4.83
CA LYS A 684 9.20 -25.52 -5.18
C LYS A 684 9.75 -26.61 -4.25
N LEU A 685 9.89 -26.29 -2.97
CA LEU A 685 10.57 -27.13 -1.96
C LEU A 685 10.07 -28.57 -1.99
N PHE A 686 8.75 -28.77 -2.00
CA PHE A 686 8.16 -30.10 -1.90
C PHE A 686 8.32 -30.96 -3.17
N GLN A 687 8.50 -30.35 -4.34
CA GLN A 687 8.86 -31.11 -5.56
C GLN A 687 10.29 -31.66 -5.48
N LYS A 688 11.15 -31.02 -4.69
CA LYS A 688 12.60 -31.27 -4.61
C LYS A 688 12.98 -32.29 -3.53
N LEU A 689 12.00 -32.81 -2.79
CA LEU A 689 12.21 -33.86 -1.79
C LEU A 689 12.07 -35.25 -2.41
N ASN A 690 12.68 -36.24 -1.77
CA ASN A 690 12.54 -37.65 -2.12
C ASN A 690 12.17 -38.47 -0.87
N LYS A 691 11.75 -39.73 -1.06
CA LYS A 691 11.30 -40.60 0.03
C LYS A 691 12.31 -40.75 1.18
N ASN A 692 13.60 -40.61 0.91
CA ASN A 692 14.67 -40.82 1.88
C ASN A 692 14.95 -39.56 2.72
N ASN A 693 14.78 -38.36 2.17
CA ASN A 693 15.04 -37.10 2.88
C ASN A 693 13.77 -36.35 3.35
N ALA A 694 12.59 -36.62 2.76
CA ALA A 694 11.38 -35.83 2.95
C ALA A 694 11.02 -35.62 4.42
N LYS A 695 10.88 -36.69 5.22
CA LYS A 695 10.55 -36.58 6.64
C LYS A 695 11.55 -35.72 7.43
N LYS A 696 12.85 -35.78 7.13
CA LYS A 696 13.87 -34.97 7.81
C LYS A 696 13.78 -33.49 7.41
N VAL A 697 13.55 -33.21 6.13
CA VAL A 697 13.44 -31.83 5.62
C VAL A 697 12.13 -31.19 6.06
N LEU A 698 11.00 -31.89 5.93
CA LEU A 698 9.68 -31.41 6.38
C LEU A 698 9.65 -31.18 7.89
N ASN A 699 10.22 -32.07 8.71
CA ASN A 699 10.30 -31.83 10.16
C ASN A 699 11.13 -30.58 10.50
N LYS A 700 12.26 -30.35 9.81
CA LYS A 700 13.07 -29.13 10.03
C LYS A 700 12.36 -27.87 9.53
N PHE A 701 11.63 -27.96 8.42
CA PHE A 701 10.81 -26.85 7.90
C PHE A 701 9.63 -26.54 8.83
N ALA A 702 8.91 -27.54 9.33
CA ALA A 702 7.85 -27.38 10.31
C ALA A 702 8.38 -26.82 11.65
N GLY A 703 9.59 -27.21 12.07
CA GLY A 703 10.28 -26.58 13.19
C GLY A 703 10.53 -25.08 12.97
N LEU A 704 11.00 -24.70 11.77
CA LEU A 704 11.19 -23.30 11.39
C LEU A 704 9.85 -22.54 11.36
N ILE A 705 8.81 -23.08 10.72
CA ILE A 705 7.44 -22.52 10.75
C ILE A 705 6.97 -22.27 12.18
N LYS A 706 7.12 -23.23 13.10
CA LYS A 706 6.71 -23.07 14.51
C LYS A 706 7.46 -22.00 15.30
N THR A 707 8.62 -21.52 14.84
CA THR A 707 9.28 -20.36 15.48
C THR A 707 8.52 -19.05 15.26
N THR A 708 7.61 -19.01 14.26
CA THR A 708 6.88 -17.81 13.87
C THR A 708 5.36 -17.99 13.84
N PHE A 709 4.88 -19.15 13.44
CA PHE A 709 3.46 -19.51 13.33
C PHE A 709 3.20 -20.73 14.21
N ASN A 710 2.83 -20.47 15.47
CA ASN A 710 2.45 -21.49 16.44
C ASN A 710 1.21 -21.04 17.22
N LYS A 711 0.59 -22.00 17.92
CA LYS A 711 -0.71 -21.83 18.58
C LYS A 711 -0.60 -21.45 20.07
N LYS A 712 0.57 -21.03 20.56
CA LYS A 712 0.80 -20.81 22.01
C LYS A 712 -0.14 -19.78 22.64
N GLU A 713 -0.52 -18.77 21.88
CA GLU A 713 -1.31 -17.63 22.37
C GLU A 713 -2.82 -17.83 22.21
N ASN A 714 -3.27 -18.93 21.58
CA ASN A 714 -4.66 -19.32 21.22
C ASN A 714 -5.49 -18.31 20.40
N CYS A 715 -5.23 -17.02 20.52
CA CYS A 715 -5.91 -15.93 19.82
C CYS A 715 -5.47 -15.79 18.35
N PHE A 716 -6.18 -14.90 17.64
CA PHE A 716 -5.71 -14.39 16.36
C PHE A 716 -4.55 -13.40 16.56
N THR A 717 -3.61 -13.35 15.63
CA THR A 717 -2.42 -12.51 15.72
C THR A 717 -2.15 -11.75 14.43
N PHE A 718 -1.52 -10.58 14.57
CA PHE A 718 -0.90 -9.86 13.47
C PHE A 718 0.62 -9.96 13.59
N ILE A 719 1.32 -10.31 12.51
CA ILE A 719 2.78 -10.32 12.45
C ILE A 719 3.29 -8.97 11.92
N LYS A 720 4.22 -8.35 12.65
CA LYS A 720 4.85 -7.06 12.27
C LYS A 720 5.72 -7.25 11.03
N ARG A 721 5.71 -6.28 10.10
CA ARG A 721 6.32 -6.40 8.75
C ARG A 721 7.80 -6.84 8.81
N SER A 722 8.58 -6.23 9.69
CA SER A 722 9.99 -6.56 9.92
C SER A 722 10.21 -8.03 10.33
N ALA A 723 9.34 -8.57 11.17
CA ALA A 723 9.39 -9.97 11.60
C ALA A 723 9.00 -10.94 10.47
N TYR A 724 7.98 -10.62 9.66
CA TYR A 724 7.66 -11.39 8.45
C TYR A 724 8.82 -11.35 7.44
N GLU A 725 9.39 -10.19 7.14
CA GLU A 725 10.52 -10.06 6.20
C GLU A 725 11.76 -10.83 6.66
N LYS A 726 12.10 -10.77 7.95
CA LYS A 726 13.17 -11.57 8.57
C LYS A 726 12.89 -13.06 8.40
N PHE A 727 11.69 -13.50 8.76
CA PHE A 727 11.31 -14.90 8.67
C PHE A 727 11.28 -15.44 7.23
N SER A 728 10.83 -14.63 6.28
CA SER A 728 10.87 -14.93 4.85
C SER A 728 12.31 -15.20 4.36
N LYS A 729 13.28 -14.38 4.79
CA LYS A 729 14.71 -14.55 4.48
C LYS A 729 15.29 -15.83 5.10
N ASP A 730 14.86 -16.20 6.31
CA ASP A 730 15.27 -17.46 6.94
C ASP A 730 14.71 -18.70 6.21
N VAL A 731 13.48 -18.64 5.67
CA VAL A 731 12.94 -19.73 4.82
C VAL A 731 13.59 -19.76 3.44
N GLU A 732 13.89 -18.61 2.82
CA GLU A 732 14.66 -18.58 1.57
C GLU A 732 16.03 -19.25 1.75
N LYS A 733 16.73 -18.89 2.83
CA LYS A 733 18.01 -19.50 3.26
C LYS A 733 17.89 -21.00 3.53
N PHE A 734 16.77 -21.46 4.08
CA PHE A 734 16.45 -22.88 4.24
C PHE A 734 16.22 -23.60 2.90
N CYS A 735 15.58 -22.94 1.93
CA CYS A 735 15.28 -23.47 0.60
C CYS A 735 16.50 -23.45 -0.36
N LYS A 736 17.46 -22.54 -0.15
CA LYS A 736 18.65 -22.32 -1.00
C LYS A 736 19.43 -23.60 -1.36
N PRO A 737 19.70 -24.57 -0.45
CA PRO A 737 20.39 -25.82 -0.78
C PRO A 737 19.68 -26.68 -1.84
N PHE A 738 18.39 -26.47 -2.05
CA PHE A 738 17.58 -27.19 -3.04
C PHE A 738 17.43 -26.42 -4.36
N LYS A 739 18.06 -25.24 -4.57
CA LYS A 739 17.87 -24.44 -5.81
C LYS A 739 18.18 -25.24 -7.08
N ASN A 740 19.20 -26.11 -7.05
CA ASN A 740 19.68 -26.87 -8.21
C ASN A 740 18.96 -28.22 -8.44
N VAL A 741 18.01 -28.61 -7.60
CA VAL A 741 17.24 -29.85 -7.80
C VAL A 741 16.20 -29.61 -8.91
N PRO A 742 16.18 -30.39 -10.01
CA PRO A 742 15.21 -30.20 -11.08
C PRO A 742 13.76 -30.29 -10.58
N THR A 743 12.91 -29.44 -11.13
CA THR A 743 11.48 -29.37 -10.84
C THR A 743 10.65 -29.31 -12.10
N GLU A 744 9.37 -29.59 -11.96
CA GLU A 744 8.42 -29.59 -13.05
C GLU A 744 7.64 -28.27 -13.09
N GLU A 745 7.24 -27.88 -14.30
CA GLU A 745 6.39 -26.72 -14.52
C GLU A 745 4.92 -27.12 -14.61
N ILE A 746 4.04 -26.21 -14.19
CA ILE A 746 2.61 -26.37 -14.45
C ILE A 746 2.41 -26.25 -15.98
N PRO A 747 1.78 -27.24 -16.63
CA PRO A 747 1.50 -27.16 -18.05
C PRO A 747 0.37 -26.15 -18.31
N ASP A 748 0.35 -25.61 -19.52
CA ASP A 748 -0.70 -24.68 -19.93
C ASP A 748 -2.02 -25.41 -20.19
N LEU A 749 -3.11 -24.83 -19.68
CA LEU A 749 -4.45 -25.20 -20.12
C LEU A 749 -4.69 -24.66 -21.54
N GLU A 750 -5.37 -25.46 -22.37
CA GLU A 750 -5.84 -24.99 -23.66
C GLU A 750 -7.00 -23.99 -23.47
N PRO A 751 -6.94 -22.78 -24.05
CA PRO A 751 -7.99 -21.78 -23.90
C PRO A 751 -9.39 -22.31 -24.26
N ASN A 752 -10.39 -21.93 -23.48
CA ASN A 752 -11.80 -22.27 -23.66
C ASN A 752 -12.15 -23.78 -23.58
N LYS A 753 -11.21 -24.68 -23.28
CA LYS A 753 -11.51 -26.12 -23.09
C LYS A 753 -11.97 -26.42 -21.65
N PRO A 754 -13.08 -27.15 -21.44
CA PRO A 754 -13.54 -27.51 -20.11
C PRO A 754 -12.53 -28.38 -19.35
N VAL A 755 -12.17 -27.95 -18.14
CA VAL A 755 -11.20 -28.63 -17.28
C VAL A 755 -11.93 -29.53 -16.29
N PHE A 756 -11.84 -30.84 -16.50
CA PHE A 756 -12.37 -31.84 -15.58
C PHE A 756 -11.26 -32.39 -14.69
N LYS A 757 -11.62 -32.90 -13.51
CA LYS A 757 -10.71 -33.56 -12.54
C LYS A 757 -9.72 -34.54 -13.20
N LYS A 758 -10.18 -35.31 -14.19
CA LYS A 758 -9.37 -36.28 -14.97
C LYS A 758 -8.21 -35.64 -15.78
N HIS A 759 -8.31 -34.35 -16.14
CA HIS A 759 -7.23 -33.59 -16.80
C HIS A 759 -6.18 -33.10 -15.79
N LEU A 760 -6.61 -32.83 -14.56
CA LEU A 760 -5.77 -32.31 -13.47
C LEU A 760 -5.05 -33.42 -12.68
N THR A 761 -5.65 -34.61 -12.58
CA THR A 761 -5.09 -35.76 -11.87
C THR A 761 -3.66 -36.13 -12.34
N PRO A 762 -3.31 -36.15 -13.65
CA PRO A 762 -1.94 -36.34 -14.10
C PRO A 762 -0.97 -35.23 -13.65
N ILE A 763 -1.43 -33.98 -13.61
CA ILE A 763 -0.64 -32.82 -13.19
C ILE A 763 -0.34 -32.91 -11.69
N VAL A 764 -1.38 -33.15 -10.87
CA VAL A 764 -1.25 -33.39 -9.43
C VAL A 764 -0.35 -34.59 -9.13
N ASN A 765 -0.48 -35.68 -9.90
CA ASN A 765 0.40 -36.85 -9.78
C ASN A 765 1.88 -36.53 -10.05
N LYS A 766 2.16 -35.60 -10.97
CA LYS A 766 3.51 -35.20 -11.37
C LYS A 766 4.14 -34.20 -10.39
N LEU A 767 3.35 -33.21 -9.93
CA LEU A 767 3.82 -32.10 -9.11
C LEU A 767 3.76 -32.38 -7.59
N ILE A 768 3.01 -33.40 -7.16
CA ILE A 768 2.82 -33.71 -5.74
C ILE A 768 3.00 -35.22 -5.52
N SER A 769 4.12 -35.61 -4.91
CA SER A 769 4.46 -37.04 -4.74
C SER A 769 3.73 -37.66 -3.54
N LYS A 770 2.99 -38.75 -3.78
CA LYS A 770 2.32 -39.53 -2.72
C LYS A 770 3.29 -40.19 -1.72
N ASN A 771 4.59 -40.28 -2.07
CA ASN A 771 5.66 -40.70 -1.14
C ASN A 771 6.05 -39.62 -0.12
N ILE A 772 5.67 -38.36 -0.36
CA ILE A 772 5.90 -37.20 0.53
C ILE A 772 4.60 -36.88 1.28
N PHE A 773 3.48 -36.91 0.56
CA PHE A 773 2.15 -36.58 1.06
C PHE A 773 1.16 -37.74 0.80
N PRO A 774 1.02 -38.70 1.72
CA PRO A 774 0.16 -39.88 1.52
C PRO A 774 -1.33 -39.53 1.33
N ASN A 775 -1.78 -38.45 1.97
CA ASN A 775 -3.13 -37.89 1.94
C ASN A 775 -3.44 -37.02 0.69
N ARG A 776 -2.47 -36.83 -0.22
CA ARG A 776 -2.61 -35.97 -1.41
C ARG A 776 -3.92 -36.12 -2.17
N ASP A 777 -4.39 -37.34 -2.37
CA ASP A 777 -5.56 -37.59 -3.23
C ASP A 777 -6.86 -37.12 -2.58
N GLU A 778 -6.97 -37.22 -1.25
CA GLU A 778 -8.08 -36.68 -0.46
C GLU A 778 -8.05 -35.14 -0.46
N GLN A 779 -6.87 -34.55 -0.25
CA GLN A 779 -6.71 -33.09 -0.24
C GLN A 779 -6.92 -32.48 -1.64
N PHE A 780 -6.51 -33.18 -2.71
CA PHE A 780 -6.84 -32.83 -4.10
C PHE A 780 -8.35 -32.86 -4.34
N ASP A 781 -9.05 -33.89 -3.85
CA ASP A 781 -10.49 -34.01 -4.01
C ASP A 781 -11.23 -32.87 -3.29
N ALA A 782 -10.83 -32.52 -2.07
CA ALA A 782 -11.41 -31.41 -1.31
C ALA A 782 -11.18 -30.05 -2.01
N VAL A 783 -9.92 -29.68 -2.29
CA VAL A 783 -9.57 -28.41 -2.93
C VAL A 783 -10.17 -28.29 -4.34
N PHE A 784 -10.21 -29.38 -5.11
CA PHE A 784 -10.87 -29.37 -6.43
C PHE A 784 -12.36 -29.01 -6.32
N GLN A 785 -13.08 -29.50 -5.29
CA GLN A 785 -14.49 -29.12 -5.08
C GLN A 785 -14.64 -27.66 -4.64
N VAL A 786 -13.74 -27.14 -3.79
CA VAL A 786 -13.73 -25.71 -3.41
C VAL A 786 -13.53 -24.83 -4.64
N ILE A 787 -12.51 -25.09 -5.46
CA ILE A 787 -12.23 -24.31 -6.66
C ILE A 787 -13.36 -24.49 -7.70
N LEU A 788 -13.92 -25.69 -7.88
CA LEU A 788 -15.04 -25.92 -8.81
C LEU A 788 -16.31 -25.11 -8.45
N ARG A 789 -16.55 -24.86 -7.15
CA ARG A 789 -17.61 -23.95 -6.68
C ARG A 789 -17.27 -22.50 -7.03
N ILE A 790 -16.05 -22.05 -6.74
CA ILE A 790 -15.56 -20.68 -7.01
C ILE A 790 -15.60 -20.37 -8.51
N THR A 791 -15.12 -21.28 -9.37
CA THR A 791 -15.19 -21.10 -10.83
C THR A 791 -16.59 -21.28 -11.41
N GLN A 792 -17.60 -21.66 -10.61
CA GLN A 792 -18.95 -21.98 -11.07
C GLN A 792 -18.95 -23.05 -12.19
N GLY A 793 -18.10 -24.06 -12.06
CA GLY A 793 -18.01 -25.20 -12.99
C GLY A 793 -16.76 -25.23 -13.90
N PRO A 794 -16.62 -26.27 -14.73
CA PRO A 794 -15.37 -26.64 -15.40
C PRO A 794 -15.00 -25.79 -16.62
N LYS A 795 -15.93 -24.96 -17.13
CA LYS A 795 -15.68 -24.11 -18.32
C LYS A 795 -14.85 -22.87 -18.01
N ASN A 796 -14.88 -22.39 -16.76
CA ASN A 796 -14.30 -21.11 -16.35
C ASN A 796 -12.92 -21.29 -15.69
N TRP A 797 -12.33 -22.48 -15.78
CA TRP A 797 -10.99 -22.76 -15.28
C TRP A 797 -9.94 -21.99 -16.09
N ARG A 798 -8.88 -21.57 -15.39
CA ARG A 798 -7.80 -20.69 -15.88
C ARG A 798 -6.48 -21.24 -15.38
N ASN A 799 -5.36 -20.78 -15.93
CA ASN A 799 -4.05 -21.16 -15.43
C ASN A 799 -3.89 -20.78 -13.94
N SER A 800 -4.33 -19.59 -13.53
CA SER A 800 -4.42 -19.14 -12.12
C SER A 800 -5.03 -20.22 -11.20
N HIS A 801 -6.26 -20.65 -11.51
CA HIS A 801 -6.97 -21.71 -10.78
C HIS A 801 -6.19 -23.05 -10.68
N VAL A 802 -5.26 -23.35 -11.59
CA VAL A 802 -4.39 -24.54 -11.51
C VAL A 802 -3.16 -24.29 -10.62
N PHE A 803 -2.58 -23.08 -10.63
CA PHE A 803 -1.56 -22.70 -9.65
C PHE A 803 -2.13 -22.74 -8.23
N ASP A 804 -3.31 -22.18 -8.01
CA ASP A 804 -3.97 -22.14 -6.70
C ASP A 804 -4.36 -23.55 -6.22
N LEU A 805 -4.83 -24.42 -7.12
CA LEU A 805 -5.07 -25.84 -6.83
C LEU A 805 -3.81 -26.55 -6.35
N ILE A 806 -2.69 -26.38 -7.06
CA ILE A 806 -1.44 -27.08 -6.73
C ILE A 806 -0.83 -26.54 -5.44
N ASP A 807 -0.91 -25.22 -5.21
CA ASP A 807 -0.50 -24.60 -3.94
C ASP A 807 -1.36 -25.09 -2.78
N GLN A 808 -2.68 -24.92 -2.83
CA GLN A 808 -3.58 -25.28 -1.74
C GLN A 808 -3.47 -26.77 -1.40
N VAL A 809 -3.39 -27.67 -2.39
CA VAL A 809 -3.20 -29.11 -2.11
C VAL A 809 -1.85 -29.38 -1.45
N GLN A 810 -0.75 -28.75 -1.89
CA GLN A 810 0.56 -28.89 -1.22
C GLN A 810 0.56 -28.30 0.20
N CYS A 811 -0.07 -27.15 0.39
CA CYS A 811 -0.20 -26.47 1.68
C CYS A 811 -1.00 -27.32 2.67
N MET A 812 -2.20 -27.77 2.28
CA MET A 812 -3.04 -28.69 3.06
C MET A 812 -2.31 -29.97 3.43
N CYS A 813 -1.62 -30.59 2.46
CA CYS A 813 -0.86 -31.82 2.72
C CYS A 813 0.28 -31.62 3.73
N PHE A 814 0.90 -30.44 3.77
CA PHE A 814 1.92 -30.10 4.77
C PHE A 814 1.29 -29.79 6.13
N VAL A 815 0.29 -28.91 6.19
CA VAL A 815 -0.37 -28.47 7.43
C VAL A 815 -0.97 -29.68 8.18
N MET A 816 -1.65 -30.58 7.47
CA MET A 816 -2.25 -31.79 8.04
C MET A 816 -1.23 -32.80 8.61
N GLN A 817 0.08 -32.68 8.31
CA GLN A 817 1.12 -33.51 8.93
C GLN A 817 1.59 -32.98 10.29
N TYR A 818 1.28 -31.72 10.65
CA TYR A 818 1.80 -31.05 11.83
C TYR A 818 0.68 -30.41 12.64
N LYS A 819 0.13 -31.17 13.60
CA LYS A 819 -1.00 -30.79 14.47
C LYS A 819 -0.97 -29.32 14.93
N ASP A 820 0.15 -28.84 15.49
CA ASP A 820 0.24 -27.49 16.05
C ASP A 820 0.14 -26.37 14.98
N ILE A 821 0.53 -26.66 13.73
CA ILE A 821 0.40 -25.75 12.58
C ILE A 821 -1.05 -25.77 12.06
N TYR A 822 -1.68 -26.96 12.04
CA TYR A 822 -3.10 -27.12 11.74
C TYR A 822 -3.99 -26.42 12.77
N GLU A 823 -3.69 -26.54 14.06
CA GLU A 823 -4.43 -25.83 15.12
C GLU A 823 -4.25 -24.32 15.05
N PHE A 824 -3.05 -23.81 14.72
CA PHE A 824 -2.83 -22.38 14.44
C PHE A 824 -3.74 -21.89 13.29
N PHE A 825 -3.77 -22.63 12.18
CA PHE A 825 -4.54 -22.27 10.98
C PHE A 825 -6.07 -22.37 11.22
N LEU A 826 -6.52 -23.35 12.01
CA LEU A 826 -7.92 -23.47 12.44
C LEU A 826 -8.36 -22.33 13.37
N ALA A 827 -7.53 -21.96 14.35
CA ALA A 827 -7.80 -20.87 15.29
C ALA A 827 -7.94 -19.53 14.55
N HIS A 828 -7.05 -19.27 13.59
CA HIS A 828 -7.10 -18.09 12.73
C HIS A 828 -8.16 -18.18 11.59
N GLY A 829 -9.09 -19.13 11.71
CA GLY A 829 -10.42 -19.04 11.12
C GLY A 829 -10.50 -19.19 9.60
N ASP A 830 -9.64 -19.96 8.95
CA ASP A 830 -9.79 -20.16 7.51
C ASP A 830 -10.96 -21.10 7.15
N SER A 831 -11.97 -20.54 6.46
CA SER A 831 -13.18 -21.25 6.08
C SER A 831 -12.98 -22.30 4.98
N ILE A 832 -11.82 -22.33 4.32
CA ILE A 832 -11.45 -23.38 3.36
C ILE A 832 -11.09 -24.70 4.07
N ILE A 833 -10.60 -24.65 5.33
CA ILE A 833 -10.33 -25.86 6.14
C ILE A 833 -11.55 -26.28 6.97
N LYS A 834 -12.43 -25.33 7.34
CA LYS A 834 -13.65 -25.61 8.10
C LYS A 834 -14.82 -26.18 7.26
N LYS A 835 -14.58 -26.62 6.00
CA LYS A 835 -15.61 -27.03 5.02
C LYS A 835 -15.18 -28.21 4.13
#